data_AF-A0A1Q9JFF9-F1
#
_entry.id   AF-A0A1Q9JFF9-F1
#
_cell.length_a   1.000
_cell.length_b   1.000
_cell.length_c   1.000
_cell.angle_alpha   90.00
_cell.angle_beta   90.00
_cell.angle_gamma   90.00
#
_symmetry.space_group_name_H-M   'P 1'
#
loop_
_entity.id
_entity.type
_entity.pdbx_description
1 polymer ?
#
loop_
_entity_poly.entity_id
_entity_poly.type
_entity_poly.pdbx_seq_one_letter_code
_entity_poly.pdbx_strand_id
1 'polypeptide(L)'
;MPYSAYDNDRLDAAHTMKIDRTVYFETDAGDIAPLAALPPEQLQQRREESAAAEQTIYEELRKQAARWEQQAGNTALLDRALTYVRTPAAEHTSNEWKQTDYDWHTRSNMVYQMNYHIYENTRYDREQQKSVPYSWSLTWGVRTNGPDKGQNVRIAGQDRKTFADKAAMEKYLAGRIKAYDHLFTELSPVIPKGYVQPFKVNGLLLPGYTVEGEEAEKAPEAEKQPEPEAAAPVQTETVAEPPATKPVVSLVISAKDPAGRMKEITDRLEDGIREIFDSEKYAEYLRAMSRFHNYSFNNTILIAMQGGTLVKGYSQWEKEFERHVKPGEKGIKIIAPAPFKVKQEVKKLDPKTRQPVIGADGKPVMEEKEVTIPAYKVVTVFDVSQTEGKELPTIGADTLTGDVEHFKDVLAALEKVSPVPIAFEDIKGDAHGFYSLQGKRIAIQEGMSQIQTLKTAIHEIAHAKLHDIDLNAPKEEREDLPDQRTREVQAESVAYTVCQHYGLDTSDYSFGYVAGWSSGREMEELKSSLETIRSTAAEIINGIDARIAGLQKEQEQDQEAVYLLDSGEYLHVQTSEEGYDYTLYDKDYRSLDGGQLDAPSLSLTEARDEILTLLDRGSAKTQVADLSDFEEAKEAAEDGAFTIYQLKREDATREYRFEPYDRLHAAGLAVDPAHYEPVYSGPMTPGMTLDAIYTRFNIDHPKDFKGHSLSVSDVVVMQQGGQSTAHYVDSFGYRQVPEFLQPENYLKNAEMSTEQNYNMIDGRMNNTPTVSELEAKAKAGEVISLAELATAIHAEKGQGRGQEEKPSIRAQLKQYKDQTADRKKAAKTRSHELEV
;
A
#
# COMPACT_ATOMS: atom_id res chain seq x y z
N MET A 1 -40.21 22.66 27.74
CA MET A 1 -39.20 22.04 26.86
C MET A 1 -39.81 22.02 25.47
N PRO A 2 -39.31 22.81 24.51
CA PRO A 2 -39.89 22.97 23.17
C PRO A 2 -39.56 21.82 22.20
N TYR A 3 -39.27 20.64 22.74
CA TYR A 3 -38.86 19.48 21.97
C TYR A 3 -39.58 18.22 22.44
N SER A 4 -39.75 17.28 21.53
CA SER A 4 -40.21 15.92 21.81
C SER A 4 -39.05 14.94 21.64
N ALA A 5 -39.08 13.86 22.42
CA ALA A 5 -38.06 12.81 22.39
C ALA A 5 -38.73 11.46 22.17
N TYR A 6 -38.19 10.69 21.22
CA TYR A 6 -38.61 9.30 20.96
C TYR A 6 -37.54 8.34 21.46
N ASP A 7 -37.97 7.20 22.00
CA ASP A 7 -37.08 6.10 22.40
C ASP A 7 -37.44 4.75 21.80
N ASN A 8 -36.39 4.01 21.43
CA ASN A 8 -36.47 2.66 20.87
C ASN A 8 -35.50 1.72 21.60
N ASP A 9 -35.44 1.87 22.93
CA ASP A 9 -34.50 1.14 23.78
C ASP A 9 -34.91 -0.35 23.87
N ARG A 10 -33.92 -1.24 23.84
CA ARG A 10 -34.12 -2.70 23.92
C ARG A 10 -32.97 -3.36 24.67
N LEU A 11 -33.29 -4.32 25.53
CA LEU A 11 -32.30 -5.17 26.19
C LEU A 11 -32.67 -6.64 26.04
N ASP A 12 -31.87 -7.37 25.27
CA ASP A 12 -31.83 -8.83 25.21
C ASP A 12 -30.63 -9.31 26.04
N ALA A 13 -30.89 -9.88 27.21
CA ALA A 13 -29.84 -10.33 28.14
C ALA A 13 -28.84 -11.28 27.46
N ALA A 14 -27.56 -11.14 27.80
CA ALA A 14 -26.44 -11.90 27.22
C ALA A 14 -26.23 -11.74 25.69
N HIS A 15 -26.98 -10.85 25.04
CA HIS A 15 -26.97 -10.71 23.58
C HIS A 15 -26.84 -9.26 23.11
N THR A 16 -27.82 -8.39 23.39
CA THR A 16 -27.92 -7.07 22.76
C THR A 16 -28.49 -6.02 23.73
N MET A 17 -27.85 -4.85 23.82
CA MET A 17 -28.42 -3.66 24.45
C MET A 17 -28.44 -2.51 23.44
N LYS A 18 -29.61 -1.91 23.23
CA LYS A 18 -29.83 -0.75 22.35
C LYS A 18 -30.42 0.39 23.17
N ILE A 19 -29.80 1.56 23.08
CA ILE A 19 -30.34 2.82 23.59
C ILE A 19 -30.36 3.79 22.40
N ASP A 20 -31.53 4.32 22.06
CA ASP A 20 -31.74 5.11 20.84
C ASP A 20 -32.64 6.30 21.18
N ARG A 21 -32.10 7.51 21.07
CA ARG A 21 -32.74 8.77 21.47
C ARG A 21 -32.65 9.77 20.34
N THR A 22 -33.80 10.26 19.88
CA THR A 22 -33.88 11.33 18.88
C THR A 22 -34.68 12.51 19.43
N VAL A 23 -34.15 13.72 19.25
CA VAL A 23 -34.79 14.98 19.70
C VAL A 23 -35.33 15.75 18.49
N TYR A 24 -36.59 16.14 18.56
CA TYR A 24 -37.25 16.96 17.54
C TYR A 24 -37.71 18.28 18.12
N PHE A 25 -37.44 19.37 17.41
CA PHE A 25 -37.88 20.71 17.82
C PHE A 25 -39.18 21.07 17.10
N GLU A 26 -40.22 21.42 17.86
CA GLU A 26 -41.48 21.87 17.29
C GLU A 26 -41.40 23.38 17.01
N THR A 27 -41.54 23.77 15.74
CA THR A 27 -41.37 25.17 15.27
C THR A 27 -42.30 26.15 15.96
N ASP A 28 -43.45 25.68 16.46
CA ASP A 28 -44.52 26.52 17.01
C ASP A 28 -44.51 26.56 18.56
N ALA A 29 -43.64 25.77 19.20
CA ALA A 29 -43.58 25.60 20.66
C ALA A 29 -42.33 26.22 21.32
N GLY A 30 -41.33 26.60 20.52
CA GLY A 30 -40.07 27.18 21.00
C GLY A 30 -40.10 28.69 21.11
N ASP A 31 -40.27 29.22 22.32
CA ASP A 31 -40.00 30.63 22.58
C ASP A 31 -38.48 30.90 22.55
N ILE A 32 -37.99 31.24 21.37
CA ILE A 32 -36.59 31.64 21.15
C ILE A 32 -36.35 33.12 21.45
N ALA A 33 -37.38 33.91 21.76
CA ALA A 33 -37.23 35.36 21.98
C ALA A 33 -36.18 35.72 23.06
N PRO A 34 -36.04 34.96 24.17
CA PRO A 34 -34.97 35.21 25.14
C PRO A 34 -33.56 34.91 24.62
N LEU A 35 -33.42 33.97 23.69
CA LEU A 35 -32.14 33.63 23.06
C LEU A 35 -31.81 34.61 21.93
N ALA A 36 -32.81 35.01 21.14
CA ALA A 36 -32.65 35.98 20.05
C ALA A 36 -32.24 37.38 20.52
N ALA A 37 -32.39 37.68 21.82
CA ALA A 37 -31.93 38.92 22.44
C ALA A 37 -30.44 38.92 22.81
N LEU A 38 -29.76 37.77 22.73
CA LEU A 38 -28.34 37.65 23.07
C LEU A 38 -27.43 37.93 21.85
N PRO A 39 -26.22 38.48 22.07
CA PRO A 39 -25.22 38.59 21.01
C PRO A 39 -24.84 37.22 20.42
N PRO A 40 -24.50 37.14 19.12
CA PRO A 40 -24.12 35.89 18.45
C PRO A 40 -23.01 35.12 19.18
N GLU A 41 -22.00 35.83 19.69
CA GLU A 41 -20.88 35.25 20.43
C GLU A 41 -21.34 34.52 21.71
N GLN A 42 -22.29 35.10 22.45
CA GLN A 42 -22.83 34.47 23.66
C GLN A 42 -23.72 33.26 23.34
N LEU A 43 -24.44 33.30 22.21
CA LEU A 43 -25.21 32.15 21.72
C LEU A 43 -24.30 31.01 21.31
N GLN A 44 -23.20 31.32 20.62
CA GLN A 44 -22.20 30.35 20.19
C GLN A 44 -21.52 29.71 21.41
N GLN A 45 -21.08 30.51 22.38
CA GLN A 45 -20.49 29.99 23.62
C GLN A 45 -21.44 29.05 24.37
N ARG A 46 -22.72 29.41 24.53
CA ARG A 46 -23.70 28.55 25.20
C ARG A 46 -23.99 27.26 24.44
N ARG A 47 -23.94 27.29 23.11
CA ARG A 47 -24.06 26.09 22.27
C ARG A 47 -22.88 25.16 22.52
N GLU A 48 -21.66 25.69 22.55
CA GLU A 48 -20.44 24.92 22.79
C GLU A 48 -20.43 24.29 24.20
N GLU A 49 -20.85 25.04 25.21
CA GLU A 49 -21.01 24.52 26.58
C GLU A 49 -22.05 23.39 26.64
N SER A 50 -23.19 23.52 25.94
CA SER A 50 -24.20 22.47 25.84
C SER A 50 -23.66 21.22 25.13
N ALA A 51 -22.96 21.41 24.01
CA ALA A 51 -22.37 20.31 23.23
C ALA A 51 -21.29 19.56 24.05
N ALA A 52 -20.47 20.28 24.82
CA ALA A 52 -19.48 19.67 25.71
C ALA A 52 -20.15 18.87 26.86
N ALA A 53 -21.27 19.37 27.39
CA ALA A 53 -22.06 18.62 28.38
C ALA A 53 -22.70 17.35 27.78
N GLU A 54 -23.22 17.42 26.56
CA GLU A 54 -23.75 16.26 25.82
C GLU A 54 -22.66 15.19 25.59
N GLN A 55 -21.45 15.62 25.20
CA GLN A 55 -20.30 14.74 25.02
C GLN A 55 -19.92 14.02 26.32
N THR A 56 -19.94 14.72 27.46
CA THR A 56 -19.64 14.13 28.77
C THR A 56 -20.65 13.02 29.13
N ILE A 57 -21.94 13.24 28.85
CA ILE A 57 -22.99 12.25 29.08
C ILE A 57 -22.78 11.01 28.18
N TYR A 58 -22.42 11.23 26.92
CA TYR A 58 -22.10 10.14 25.98
C TYR A 58 -20.95 9.27 26.49
N GLU A 59 -19.87 9.88 26.98
CA GLU A 59 -18.73 9.16 27.53
C GLU A 59 -19.09 8.34 28.76
N GLU A 60 -19.95 8.86 29.63
CA GLU A 60 -20.47 8.11 30.78
C GLU A 60 -21.33 6.92 30.35
N LEU A 61 -22.22 7.11 29.37
CA LEU A 61 -23.01 6.03 28.78
C LEU A 61 -22.13 4.95 28.15
N ARG A 62 -21.05 5.32 27.46
CA ARG A 62 -20.07 4.38 26.89
C ARG A 62 -19.42 3.54 28.00
N LYS A 63 -19.05 4.14 29.12
CA LYS A 63 -18.50 3.42 30.29
C LYS A 63 -19.53 2.45 30.89
N GLN A 64 -20.80 2.84 30.97
CA GLN A 64 -21.86 1.94 31.46
C GLN A 64 -22.14 0.80 30.47
N ALA A 65 -22.08 1.06 29.16
CA ALA A 65 -22.22 0.03 28.13
C ALA A 65 -21.11 -1.02 28.22
N ALA A 66 -19.84 -0.60 28.40
CA ALA A 66 -18.73 -1.52 28.61
C ALA A 66 -18.89 -2.39 29.87
N ARG A 67 -19.44 -1.83 30.96
CA ARG A 67 -19.77 -2.61 32.17
C ARG A 67 -20.87 -3.64 31.90
N TRP A 68 -21.89 -3.26 31.14
CA TRP A 68 -22.93 -4.18 30.70
C TRP A 68 -22.34 -5.32 29.85
N GLU A 69 -21.43 -5.04 28.92
CA GLU A 69 -20.78 -6.06 28.08
C GLU A 69 -20.08 -7.14 28.92
N GLN A 70 -19.34 -6.73 29.96
CA GLN A 70 -18.71 -7.68 30.88
C GLN A 70 -19.74 -8.57 31.58
N GLN A 71 -20.85 -7.99 32.03
CA GLN A 71 -21.92 -8.73 32.69
C GLN A 71 -22.70 -9.64 31.71
N ALA A 72 -22.91 -9.18 30.48
CA ALA A 72 -23.53 -9.95 29.40
C ALA A 72 -22.65 -11.15 29.04
N GLY A 73 -21.33 -10.97 28.96
CA GLY A 73 -20.36 -12.05 28.77
C GLY A 73 -20.44 -13.11 29.88
N ASN A 74 -20.51 -12.70 31.15
CA ASN A 74 -20.72 -13.61 32.27
C ASN A 74 -22.04 -14.38 32.16
N THR A 75 -23.12 -13.68 31.78
CA THR A 75 -24.44 -14.30 31.60
C THR A 75 -24.42 -15.31 30.45
N ALA A 76 -23.78 -14.99 29.32
CA ALA A 76 -23.63 -15.90 28.18
C ALA A 76 -22.82 -17.16 28.54
N LEU A 77 -21.78 -17.02 29.35
CA LEU A 77 -21.02 -18.16 29.87
C LEU A 77 -21.88 -19.06 30.77
N LEU A 78 -22.70 -18.45 31.65
CA LEU A 78 -23.64 -19.19 32.49
C LEU A 78 -24.69 -19.93 31.65
N ASP A 79 -25.24 -19.30 30.61
CA ASP A 79 -26.21 -19.93 29.71
C ASP A 79 -25.60 -21.12 28.95
N ARG A 80 -24.34 -21.00 28.52
CA ARG A 80 -23.59 -22.12 27.92
C ARG A 80 -23.37 -23.26 28.91
N ALA A 81 -23.02 -22.95 30.15
CA ALA A 81 -22.85 -23.95 31.20
C ALA A 81 -24.19 -24.62 31.56
N LEU A 82 -25.27 -23.86 31.68
CA LEU A 82 -26.63 -24.37 31.90
C LEU A 82 -27.06 -25.29 30.76
N THR A 83 -26.77 -24.94 29.51
CA THR A 83 -27.07 -25.79 28.35
C THR A 83 -26.34 -27.13 28.45
N TYR A 84 -25.06 -27.12 28.81
CA TYR A 84 -24.28 -28.34 29.04
C TYR A 84 -24.87 -29.20 30.16
N VAL A 85 -25.13 -28.62 31.33
CA VAL A 85 -25.66 -29.35 32.50
C VAL A 85 -27.09 -29.87 32.29
N ARG A 86 -27.92 -29.13 31.55
CA ARG A 86 -29.32 -29.51 31.29
C ARG A 86 -29.50 -30.47 30.11
N THR A 87 -28.45 -30.75 29.34
CA THR A 87 -28.55 -31.68 28.22
C THR A 87 -28.84 -33.09 28.75
N PRO A 88 -29.99 -33.69 28.40
CA PRO A 88 -30.34 -35.02 28.89
C PRO A 88 -29.42 -36.09 28.30
N ALA A 89 -29.29 -37.22 29.01
CA ALA A 89 -28.60 -38.39 28.47
C ALA A 89 -29.34 -38.96 27.25
N ALA A 90 -28.61 -39.59 26.33
CA ALA A 90 -29.22 -40.17 25.14
C ALA A 90 -30.18 -41.33 25.48
N GLU A 91 -31.40 -41.25 24.97
CA GLU A 91 -32.37 -42.35 25.07
C GLU A 91 -31.88 -43.59 24.29
N HIS A 92 -32.02 -44.77 24.89
CA HIS A 92 -31.54 -46.02 24.29
C HIS A 92 -32.35 -47.27 24.70
N THR A 93 -32.19 -48.36 23.94
CA THR A 93 -32.85 -49.65 24.21
C THR A 93 -32.03 -50.61 25.07
N SER A 94 -30.86 -50.20 25.55
CA SER A 94 -29.95 -50.99 26.38
C SER A 94 -29.44 -52.25 25.69
N ASN A 95 -29.02 -52.11 24.42
CA ASN A 95 -28.51 -53.20 23.58
C ASN A 95 -29.56 -54.28 23.22
N GLU A 96 -30.84 -54.07 23.48
CA GLU A 96 -31.90 -54.98 23.08
C GLU A 96 -32.63 -54.51 21.81
N TRP A 97 -33.01 -55.44 20.94
CA TRP A 97 -33.86 -55.13 19.81
C TRP A 97 -35.29 -54.86 20.28
N LYS A 98 -35.81 -53.68 19.97
CA LYS A 98 -37.20 -53.30 20.21
C LYS A 98 -37.85 -52.86 18.91
N GLN A 99 -39.08 -53.30 18.68
CA GLN A 99 -39.90 -52.78 17.59
C GLN A 99 -40.42 -51.40 18.01
N THR A 100 -40.14 -50.41 17.18
CA THR A 100 -40.59 -49.02 17.31
C THR A 100 -41.69 -48.76 16.29
N ASP A 101 -42.21 -47.53 16.26
CA ASP A 101 -43.26 -47.13 15.32
C ASP A 101 -42.88 -47.42 13.86
N TYR A 102 -43.90 -47.64 13.02
CA TYR A 102 -43.76 -47.90 11.59
C TYR A 102 -42.88 -49.13 11.26
N ASP A 103 -43.01 -50.21 12.04
CA ASP A 103 -42.33 -51.51 11.84
C ASP A 103 -40.79 -51.47 11.82
N TRP A 104 -40.21 -50.38 12.31
CA TRP A 104 -38.76 -50.30 12.53
C TRP A 104 -38.35 -51.16 13.71
N HIS A 105 -37.24 -51.85 13.56
CA HIS A 105 -36.60 -52.57 14.64
C HIS A 105 -35.34 -51.78 14.99
N THR A 106 -35.19 -51.42 16.26
CA THR A 106 -34.09 -50.59 16.75
C THR A 106 -33.39 -51.27 17.93
N ARG A 107 -32.06 -51.25 17.90
CA ARG A 107 -31.18 -51.58 19.03
C ARG A 107 -30.23 -50.42 19.27
N SER A 108 -30.14 -49.92 20.49
CA SER A 108 -29.26 -48.80 20.84
C SER A 108 -28.68 -48.88 22.25
N ASN A 109 -27.57 -48.18 22.44
CA ASN A 109 -26.96 -47.86 23.73
C ASN A 109 -26.64 -46.36 23.79
N MET A 110 -25.87 -45.90 24.78
CA MET A 110 -25.58 -44.47 24.93
C MET A 110 -24.85 -43.86 23.73
N VAL A 111 -24.15 -44.66 22.91
CA VAL A 111 -23.26 -44.18 21.83
C VAL A 111 -23.72 -44.60 20.43
N TYR A 112 -24.32 -45.77 20.28
CA TYR A 112 -24.67 -46.33 18.98
C TYR A 112 -26.14 -46.70 18.89
N GLN A 113 -26.68 -46.59 17.67
CA GLN A 113 -28.00 -47.05 17.31
C GLN A 113 -27.93 -47.80 15.98
N MET A 114 -28.47 -49.02 15.96
CA MET A 114 -28.70 -49.79 14.74
C MET A 114 -30.20 -49.97 14.55
N ASN A 115 -30.67 -49.76 13.34
CA ASN A 115 -32.06 -49.99 13.00
C ASN A 115 -32.21 -50.70 11.65
N TYR A 116 -33.32 -51.40 11.47
CA TYR A 116 -33.71 -51.95 10.19
C TYR A 116 -35.22 -51.94 10.00
N HIS A 117 -35.63 -51.95 8.74
CA HIS A 117 -37.01 -52.05 8.31
C HIS A 117 -37.09 -52.99 7.10
N ILE A 118 -38.04 -53.91 7.13
CA ILE A 118 -38.28 -54.89 6.08
C ILE A 118 -39.57 -54.54 5.37
N TYR A 119 -39.49 -54.30 4.06
CA TYR A 119 -40.63 -54.12 3.19
C TYR A 119 -40.93 -55.41 2.45
N GLU A 120 -42.13 -55.95 2.65
CA GLU A 120 -42.65 -57.04 1.84
C GLU A 120 -43.33 -56.47 0.59
N ASN A 121 -42.69 -56.58 -0.57
CA ASN A 121 -43.26 -56.10 -1.81
C ASN A 121 -44.23 -57.17 -2.34
N THR A 122 -45.52 -56.89 -2.21
CA THR A 122 -46.57 -57.78 -2.70
C THR A 122 -47.17 -57.28 -4.00
N ARG A 123 -47.58 -58.20 -4.88
CA ARG A 123 -48.43 -57.90 -6.03
C ARG A 123 -49.74 -58.64 -5.87
N TYR A 124 -50.84 -57.99 -6.24
CA TYR A 124 -52.16 -58.61 -6.16
C TYR A 124 -52.35 -59.63 -7.28
N ASP A 125 -52.48 -60.90 -6.92
CA ASP A 125 -52.82 -61.97 -7.85
C ASP A 125 -54.35 -62.02 -7.98
N ARG A 126 -54.85 -61.70 -9.19
CA ARG A 126 -56.29 -61.63 -9.48
C ARG A 126 -56.96 -63.01 -9.54
N GLU A 127 -56.22 -64.07 -9.86
CA GLU A 127 -56.74 -65.43 -9.91
C GLU A 127 -56.84 -66.03 -8.51
N GLN A 128 -55.88 -65.73 -7.64
CA GLN A 128 -55.85 -66.21 -6.25
C GLN A 128 -56.54 -65.26 -5.25
N GLN A 129 -56.97 -64.08 -5.72
CA GLN A 129 -57.57 -62.98 -4.94
C GLN A 129 -56.76 -62.61 -3.68
N LYS A 130 -55.43 -62.69 -3.75
CA LYS A 130 -54.52 -62.44 -2.62
C LYS A 130 -53.28 -61.69 -3.08
N SER A 131 -52.74 -60.88 -2.17
CA SER A 131 -51.45 -60.23 -2.35
C SER A 131 -50.33 -61.26 -2.15
N VAL A 132 -49.60 -61.56 -3.21
CA VAL A 132 -48.48 -62.51 -3.20
C VAL A 132 -47.16 -61.73 -3.13
N PRO A 133 -46.29 -61.98 -2.14
CA PRO A 133 -44.95 -61.42 -2.08
C PRO A 133 -44.15 -61.83 -3.32
N TYR A 134 -43.53 -60.85 -3.99
CA TYR A 134 -42.66 -61.11 -5.15
C TYR A 134 -41.21 -60.66 -4.91
N SER A 135 -40.96 -59.82 -3.92
CA SER A 135 -39.62 -59.44 -3.48
C SER A 135 -39.65 -58.84 -2.07
N TRP A 136 -38.50 -58.79 -1.42
CA TRP A 136 -38.33 -58.17 -0.10
C TRP A 136 -37.31 -57.05 -0.20
N SER A 137 -37.63 -55.87 0.32
CA SER A 137 -36.66 -54.76 0.40
C SER A 137 -36.23 -54.56 1.84
N LEU A 138 -34.93 -54.43 2.08
CA LEU A 138 -34.36 -54.16 3.39
C LEU A 138 -33.73 -52.77 3.40
N THR A 139 -34.14 -51.95 4.36
CA THR A 139 -33.41 -50.74 4.75
C THR A 139 -32.80 -50.97 6.11
N TRP A 140 -31.51 -50.66 6.30
CA TRP A 140 -30.87 -50.73 7.60
C TRP A 140 -29.80 -49.66 7.75
N GLY A 141 -29.52 -49.27 8.99
CA GLY A 141 -28.50 -48.28 9.30
C GLY A 141 -27.88 -48.49 10.67
N VAL A 142 -26.64 -48.02 10.81
CA VAL A 142 -25.93 -47.85 12.06
C VAL A 142 -25.50 -46.39 12.14
N ARG A 143 -25.83 -45.72 13.23
CA ARG A 143 -25.51 -44.31 13.50
C ARG A 143 -25.00 -44.14 14.92
N THR A 144 -24.39 -42.99 15.20
CA THR A 144 -24.21 -42.56 16.59
C THR A 144 -25.56 -42.28 17.25
N ASN A 145 -25.61 -42.32 18.57
CA ASN A 145 -26.80 -42.10 19.38
C ASN A 145 -26.57 -41.00 20.42
N GLY A 146 -26.14 -39.81 19.97
CA GLY A 146 -26.12 -38.61 20.80
C GLY A 146 -27.52 -38.12 21.17
N PRO A 147 -27.62 -37.25 22.20
CA PRO A 147 -28.89 -36.69 22.66
C PRO A 147 -29.55 -35.79 21.61
N ASP A 148 -28.77 -35.04 20.84
CA ASP A 148 -29.26 -34.33 19.66
C ASP A 148 -29.25 -35.27 18.45
N LYS A 149 -30.44 -35.73 18.05
CA LYS A 149 -30.61 -36.63 16.90
C LYS A 149 -30.18 -36.00 15.58
N GLY A 150 -30.21 -34.68 15.45
CA GLY A 150 -29.81 -33.96 14.24
C GLY A 150 -28.31 -34.00 13.97
N GLN A 151 -27.51 -34.14 15.03
CA GLN A 151 -26.04 -34.21 14.93
C GLN A 151 -25.51 -35.64 14.74
N ASN A 152 -26.38 -36.65 14.82
CA ASN A 152 -25.94 -38.04 14.76
C ASN A 152 -25.39 -38.43 13.38
N VAL A 153 -24.21 -39.04 13.40
CA VAL A 153 -23.45 -39.40 12.21
C VAL A 153 -23.81 -40.81 11.74
N ARG A 154 -24.02 -40.98 10.42
CA ARG A 154 -24.21 -42.29 9.80
C ARG A 154 -22.87 -43.02 9.71
N ILE A 155 -22.77 -44.17 10.36
CA ILE A 155 -21.58 -45.05 10.35
C ILE A 155 -21.67 -46.01 9.17
N ALA A 156 -22.84 -46.63 9.01
CA ALA A 156 -23.09 -47.57 7.93
C ALA A 156 -24.58 -47.66 7.63
N GLY A 157 -24.92 -48.23 6.48
CA GLY A 157 -26.29 -48.59 6.17
C GLY A 157 -26.50 -48.78 4.68
N GLN A 158 -27.64 -49.36 4.35
CA GLN A 158 -28.08 -49.48 2.97
C GLN A 158 -29.58 -49.27 2.91
N ASP A 159 -29.99 -48.44 1.96
CA ASP A 159 -31.38 -48.07 1.79
C ASP A 159 -32.00 -48.95 0.69
N ARG A 160 -33.16 -49.55 1.00
CA ARG A 160 -34.04 -50.27 0.07
C ARG A 160 -33.33 -51.31 -0.82
N LYS A 161 -32.50 -52.17 -0.21
CA LYS A 161 -31.86 -53.29 -0.93
C LYS A 161 -32.89 -54.40 -1.20
N THR A 162 -33.15 -54.71 -2.46
CA THR A 162 -34.16 -55.70 -2.86
C THR A 162 -33.58 -57.10 -3.03
N PHE A 163 -34.35 -58.10 -2.60
CA PHE A 163 -34.05 -59.53 -2.70
C PHE A 163 -35.21 -60.28 -3.35
N ALA A 164 -34.88 -61.29 -4.15
CA ALA A 164 -35.87 -62.16 -4.80
C ALA A 164 -36.49 -63.17 -3.83
N ASP A 165 -35.82 -63.49 -2.72
CA ASP A 165 -36.27 -64.45 -1.73
C ASP A 165 -36.04 -63.94 -0.29
N LYS A 166 -36.96 -64.29 0.62
CA LYS A 166 -36.92 -63.85 2.02
C LYS A 166 -35.70 -64.38 2.77
N ALA A 167 -35.32 -65.64 2.52
CA ALA A 167 -34.22 -66.30 3.22
C ALA A 167 -32.86 -65.64 2.92
N ALA A 168 -32.63 -65.19 1.68
CA ALA A 168 -31.44 -64.45 1.30
C ALA A 168 -31.38 -63.07 1.95
N MET A 169 -32.52 -62.38 2.07
CA MET A 169 -32.64 -61.11 2.79
C MET A 169 -32.32 -61.29 4.27
N GLU A 170 -32.93 -62.29 4.93
CA GLU A 170 -32.69 -62.61 6.35
C GLU A 170 -31.23 -63.01 6.59
N LYS A 171 -30.64 -63.84 5.72
CA LYS A 171 -29.22 -64.20 5.79
C LYS A 171 -28.31 -62.97 5.65
N TYR A 172 -28.66 -62.05 4.75
CA TYR A 172 -27.92 -60.80 4.58
C TYR A 172 -28.04 -59.90 5.81
N LEU A 173 -29.26 -59.72 6.35
CA LEU A 173 -29.51 -58.94 7.56
C LEU A 173 -28.77 -59.53 8.77
N ALA A 174 -28.85 -60.84 9.00
CA ALA A 174 -28.12 -61.53 10.06
C ALA A 174 -26.61 -61.31 9.94
N GLY A 175 -26.08 -61.30 8.71
CA GLY A 175 -24.69 -60.96 8.45
C GLY A 175 -24.33 -59.51 8.81
N ARG A 176 -25.24 -58.55 8.57
CA ARG A 176 -25.03 -57.15 8.97
C ARG A 176 -25.13 -56.96 10.48
N ILE A 177 -26.12 -57.56 11.14
CA ILE A 177 -26.26 -57.54 12.60
C ILE A 177 -24.98 -58.09 13.25
N LYS A 178 -24.51 -59.26 12.78
CA LYS A 178 -23.26 -59.87 13.28
C LYS A 178 -22.04 -58.98 13.06
N ALA A 179 -21.94 -58.27 11.94
CA ALA A 179 -20.81 -57.39 11.64
C ALA A 179 -20.69 -56.22 12.63
N TYR A 180 -21.82 -55.69 13.11
CA TYR A 180 -21.85 -54.55 14.03
C TYR A 180 -22.17 -54.93 15.48
N ASP A 181 -22.21 -56.21 15.81
CA ASP A 181 -22.63 -56.68 17.12
C ASP A 181 -21.72 -56.21 18.26
N HIS A 182 -20.42 -56.10 17.97
CA HIS A 182 -19.40 -55.62 18.90
C HIS A 182 -19.71 -54.22 19.47
N LEU A 183 -20.43 -53.36 18.73
CA LEU A 183 -20.81 -52.01 19.18
C LEU A 183 -21.91 -52.01 20.25
N PHE A 184 -22.58 -53.14 20.47
CA PHE A 184 -23.73 -53.27 21.38
C PHE A 184 -23.46 -54.27 22.51
N THR A 185 -22.19 -54.35 22.93
CA THR A 185 -21.75 -55.23 24.03
C THR A 185 -21.78 -54.53 25.38
N GLU A 186 -21.54 -53.22 25.39
CA GLU A 186 -21.54 -52.36 26.58
C GLU A 186 -22.61 -51.28 26.50
N LEU A 187 -23.02 -50.73 27.64
CA LEU A 187 -24.06 -49.69 27.69
C LEU A 187 -23.53 -48.30 27.28
N SER A 188 -22.27 -48.01 27.60
CA SER A 188 -21.56 -46.80 27.18
C SER A 188 -20.18 -47.21 26.64
N PRO A 189 -20.12 -47.74 25.41
CA PRO A 189 -18.85 -48.13 24.81
C PRO A 189 -17.99 -46.89 24.53
N VAL A 190 -16.67 -47.07 24.44
CA VAL A 190 -15.73 -45.99 24.14
C VAL A 190 -16.01 -45.40 22.75
N ILE A 191 -16.09 -44.07 22.65
CA ILE A 191 -16.36 -43.35 21.42
C ILE A 191 -15.06 -43.19 20.61
N PRO A 192 -15.01 -43.63 19.34
CA PRO A 192 -13.88 -43.34 18.45
C PRO A 192 -13.79 -41.84 18.16
N LYS A 193 -12.57 -41.30 18.05
CA LYS A 193 -12.32 -39.85 17.87
C LYS A 193 -13.09 -39.21 16.71
N GLY A 194 -13.34 -39.95 15.63
CA GLY A 194 -14.09 -39.48 14.46
C GLY A 194 -15.60 -39.28 14.69
N TYR A 195 -16.14 -39.78 15.81
CA TYR A 195 -17.58 -39.78 16.11
C TYR A 195 -17.91 -39.06 17.43
N VAL A 196 -17.00 -38.24 17.96
CA VAL A 196 -17.16 -37.59 19.27
C VAL A 196 -18.11 -36.38 19.26
N GLN A 197 -18.23 -35.68 18.13
CA GLN A 197 -18.97 -34.41 18.05
C GLN A 197 -20.43 -34.48 18.53
N PRO A 198 -21.24 -35.53 18.22
CA PRO A 198 -22.63 -35.62 18.68
C PRO A 198 -22.80 -35.73 20.20
N PHE A 199 -21.70 -35.94 20.93
CA PHE A 199 -21.65 -36.10 22.38
C PHE A 199 -21.01 -34.89 23.07
N LYS A 200 -20.72 -33.81 22.32
CA LYS A 200 -20.21 -32.56 22.86
C LYS A 200 -21.27 -31.48 22.87
N VAL A 201 -21.32 -30.69 23.93
CA VAL A 201 -22.14 -29.48 24.04
C VAL A 201 -21.22 -28.32 24.36
N ASN A 202 -21.26 -27.26 23.54
CA ASN A 202 -20.35 -26.11 23.66
C ASN A 202 -18.86 -26.52 23.70
N GLY A 203 -18.49 -27.61 23.02
CA GLY A 203 -17.13 -28.14 22.95
C GLY A 203 -16.73 -29.09 24.08
N LEU A 204 -17.52 -29.21 25.15
CA LEU A 204 -17.30 -30.11 26.29
C LEU A 204 -18.00 -31.45 26.10
N LEU A 205 -17.33 -32.55 26.44
CA LEU A 205 -17.90 -33.90 26.36
C LEU A 205 -18.93 -34.11 27.47
N LEU A 206 -20.12 -34.59 27.12
CA LEU A 206 -21.18 -34.86 28.09
C LEU A 206 -20.76 -35.92 29.13
N PRO A 207 -21.28 -35.85 30.36
CA PRO A 207 -20.95 -36.81 31.40
C PRO A 207 -21.40 -38.24 31.04
N GLY A 208 -20.61 -39.23 31.43
CA GLY A 208 -20.90 -40.66 31.18
C GLY A 208 -20.42 -41.19 29.82
N TYR A 209 -19.76 -40.35 29.02
CA TYR A 209 -19.13 -40.71 27.77
C TYR A 209 -17.61 -40.76 27.92
N THR A 210 -16.97 -41.67 27.18
CA THR A 210 -15.51 -41.80 27.14
C THR A 210 -15.01 -41.80 25.70
N VAL A 211 -13.86 -41.19 25.45
CA VAL A 211 -13.28 -41.07 24.11
C VAL A 211 -12.03 -41.93 24.02
N GLU A 212 -11.85 -42.58 22.87
CA GLU A 212 -10.71 -43.46 22.62
C GLU A 212 -9.37 -42.74 22.82
N GLY A 213 -8.58 -43.20 23.80
CA GLY A 213 -7.25 -42.65 24.09
C GLY A 213 -7.25 -41.35 24.92
N GLU A 214 -8.38 -40.98 25.53
CA GLU A 214 -8.46 -39.94 26.56
C GLU A 214 -8.77 -40.61 27.91
N GLU A 215 -7.99 -40.33 28.95
CA GLU A 215 -8.31 -40.79 30.31
C GLU A 215 -9.60 -40.13 30.78
N ALA A 216 -10.50 -40.89 31.40
CA ALA A 216 -11.78 -40.38 31.89
C ALA A 216 -11.52 -39.30 32.97
N GLU A 217 -11.64 -38.03 32.61
CA GLU A 217 -11.67 -36.95 33.59
C GLU A 217 -12.91 -37.13 34.48
N LYS A 218 -12.67 -37.41 35.76
CA LYS A 218 -13.73 -37.40 36.78
C LYS A 218 -14.34 -36.00 36.79
N ALA A 219 -15.67 -35.94 36.68
CA ALA A 219 -16.41 -34.71 36.91
C ALA A 219 -15.97 -34.09 38.25
N PRO A 220 -15.70 -32.78 38.32
CA PRO A 220 -15.36 -32.13 39.57
C PRO A 220 -16.53 -32.29 40.54
N GLU A 221 -16.26 -32.92 41.67
CA GLU A 221 -17.17 -33.03 42.80
C GLU A 221 -17.49 -31.60 43.26
N ALA A 222 -18.77 -31.27 43.43
CA ALA A 222 -19.21 -29.94 43.81
C ALA A 222 -18.72 -29.61 45.24
N GLU A 223 -17.55 -28.99 45.34
CA GLU A 223 -17.11 -28.35 46.57
C GLU A 223 -17.99 -27.14 46.87
N LYS A 224 -18.44 -27.05 48.12
CA LYS A 224 -19.29 -25.98 48.63
C LYS A 224 -18.57 -24.63 48.50
N GLN A 225 -19.27 -23.66 47.92
CA GLN A 225 -18.85 -22.27 47.78
C GLN A 225 -18.44 -21.62 49.12
N PRO A 226 -17.41 -20.76 49.12
CA PRO A 226 -17.38 -19.57 49.95
C PRO A 226 -17.94 -18.35 49.17
N GLU A 227 -18.69 -17.51 49.87
CA GLU A 227 -19.21 -16.20 49.44
C GLU A 227 -18.11 -15.17 49.10
N PRO A 228 -18.43 -14.08 48.37
CA PRO A 228 -17.46 -13.25 47.69
C PRO A 228 -16.81 -12.22 48.65
N GLU A 229 -15.48 -12.12 48.59
CA GLU A 229 -14.73 -11.05 49.25
C GLU A 229 -14.08 -10.12 48.22
N ALA A 230 -13.96 -8.87 48.64
CA ALA A 230 -13.85 -7.66 47.83
C ALA A 230 -12.51 -7.44 47.10
N ALA A 231 -12.57 -6.49 46.16
CA ALA A 231 -11.50 -6.01 45.31
C ALA A 231 -10.25 -5.46 46.01
N ALA A 232 -9.09 -5.65 45.34
CA ALA A 232 -7.94 -4.73 45.12
C ALA A 232 -6.57 -5.46 45.20
N PRO A 233 -5.46 -4.90 44.66
CA PRO A 233 -5.27 -4.11 43.45
C PRO A 233 -4.20 -4.72 42.49
N VAL A 234 -4.15 -4.16 41.28
CA VAL A 234 -3.18 -4.44 40.21
C VAL A 234 -1.76 -4.05 40.64
N GLN A 235 -0.79 -4.94 40.40
CA GLN A 235 0.64 -4.63 40.46
C GLN A 235 1.14 -4.29 39.05
N THR A 236 1.78 -3.13 38.97
CA THR A 236 2.58 -2.61 37.87
C THR A 236 3.83 -3.47 37.66
N GLU A 237 3.99 -4.04 36.47
CA GLU A 237 5.29 -4.50 35.97
C GLU A 237 5.81 -3.54 34.88
N THR A 238 7.09 -3.30 35.00
CA THR A 238 7.94 -2.32 34.33
C THR A 238 8.13 -2.59 32.84
N VAL A 239 7.97 -1.53 32.04
CA VAL A 239 8.25 -1.43 30.60
C VAL A 239 9.73 -1.66 30.32
N ALA A 240 10.05 -2.62 29.45
CA ALA A 240 11.37 -2.76 28.84
C ALA A 240 11.45 -1.87 27.58
N GLU A 241 12.60 -1.23 27.38
CA GLU A 241 12.91 -0.33 26.27
C GLU A 241 12.68 -0.96 24.87
N PRO A 242 12.16 -0.19 23.89
CA PRO A 242 12.12 -0.61 22.49
C PRO A 242 13.54 -0.57 21.86
N PRO A 243 13.87 -1.48 20.93
CA PRO A 243 15.15 -1.44 20.23
C PRO A 243 15.21 -0.26 19.24
N ALA A 244 16.42 0.23 19.02
CA ALA A 244 16.74 1.45 18.28
C ALA A 244 16.31 1.45 16.81
N THR A 245 15.73 2.57 16.38
CA THR A 245 15.29 2.91 15.03
C THR A 245 16.47 3.14 14.08
N LYS A 246 16.34 2.69 12.82
CA LYS A 246 17.24 3.09 11.74
C LYS A 246 16.69 4.34 11.04
N PRO A 247 17.53 5.28 10.62
CA PRO A 247 17.08 6.51 9.98
C PRO A 247 16.57 6.25 8.55
N VAL A 248 15.46 6.91 8.24
CA VAL A 248 14.80 6.97 6.92
C VAL A 248 15.76 7.58 5.91
N VAL A 249 15.96 6.90 4.77
CA VAL A 249 16.70 7.46 3.62
C VAL A 249 15.67 8.10 2.69
N SER A 250 15.60 9.43 2.69
CA SER A 250 14.79 10.19 1.73
C SER A 250 15.34 10.01 0.30
N LEU A 251 14.45 9.67 -0.63
CA LEU A 251 14.79 9.43 -2.03
C LEU A 251 14.31 10.60 -2.91
N VAL A 252 15.22 11.10 -3.73
CA VAL A 252 14.97 12.21 -4.66
C VAL A 252 14.32 11.64 -5.94
N ILE A 253 13.09 12.09 -6.24
CA ILE A 253 12.42 11.86 -7.53
C ILE A 253 12.93 12.92 -8.52
N SER A 254 13.44 12.50 -9.69
CA SER A 254 14.07 13.44 -10.65
C SER A 254 13.07 14.03 -11.65
N ALA A 255 11.93 13.39 -11.90
CA ALA A 255 10.91 13.90 -12.81
C ALA A 255 10.11 15.09 -12.22
N LYS A 256 9.98 16.17 -13.00
CA LYS A 256 9.24 17.37 -12.58
C LYS A 256 7.73 17.29 -12.86
N ASP A 257 7.32 16.60 -13.93
CA ASP A 257 5.91 16.49 -14.34
C ASP A 257 5.20 15.24 -13.76
N PRO A 258 3.86 15.28 -13.53
CA PRO A 258 3.13 14.20 -12.89
C PRO A 258 3.18 12.85 -13.63
N ALA A 259 3.19 12.87 -14.97
CA ALA A 259 3.21 11.66 -15.79
C ALA A 259 4.59 10.97 -15.76
N GLY A 260 5.66 11.76 -15.75
CA GLY A 260 7.04 11.34 -15.60
C GLY A 260 7.34 10.85 -14.20
N ARG A 261 6.79 11.47 -13.16
CA ARG A 261 6.86 10.95 -11.77
C ARG A 261 6.15 9.62 -11.65
N MET A 262 4.92 9.51 -12.16
CA MET A 262 4.17 8.25 -12.18
C MET A 262 4.94 7.15 -12.93
N LYS A 263 5.55 7.49 -14.07
CA LYS A 263 6.38 6.55 -14.82
C LYS A 263 7.65 6.16 -14.05
N GLU A 264 8.35 7.09 -13.41
CA GLU A 264 9.54 6.81 -12.60
C GLU A 264 9.20 5.96 -11.36
N ILE A 265 8.06 6.22 -10.72
CA ILE A 265 7.53 5.41 -9.60
C ILE A 265 7.14 4.02 -10.08
N THR A 266 6.50 3.91 -11.24
CA THR A 266 6.08 2.61 -11.81
C THR A 266 7.28 1.81 -12.31
N ASP A 267 8.24 2.44 -13.00
CA ASP A 267 9.49 1.82 -13.46
C ASP A 267 10.30 1.33 -12.23
N ARG A 268 10.36 2.12 -11.14
CA ARG A 268 10.99 1.70 -9.88
C ARG A 268 10.21 0.64 -9.11
N LEU A 269 8.87 0.62 -9.19
CA LEU A 269 8.05 -0.45 -8.64
C LEU A 269 8.33 -1.75 -9.39
N GLU A 270 8.37 -1.72 -10.73
CA GLU A 270 8.73 -2.87 -11.56
C GLU A 270 10.17 -3.34 -11.28
N ASP A 271 11.13 -2.42 -11.19
CA ASP A 271 12.54 -2.73 -10.90
C ASP A 271 12.72 -3.23 -9.46
N GLY A 272 12.05 -2.65 -8.47
CA GLY A 272 12.10 -3.08 -7.06
C GLY A 272 11.43 -4.43 -6.86
N ILE A 273 10.29 -4.67 -7.53
CA ILE A 273 9.63 -5.98 -7.58
C ILE A 273 10.56 -7.02 -8.23
N ARG A 274 11.23 -6.65 -9.33
CA ARG A 274 12.15 -7.54 -10.05
C ARG A 274 13.44 -7.81 -9.27
N GLU A 275 14.02 -6.80 -8.63
CA GLU A 275 15.21 -6.91 -7.78
C GLU A 275 14.91 -7.75 -6.54
N ILE A 276 13.73 -7.61 -5.94
CA ILE A 276 13.28 -8.52 -4.89
C ILE A 276 13.14 -9.93 -5.46
N PHE A 277 12.46 -10.14 -6.59
CA PHE A 277 12.33 -11.47 -7.20
C PHE A 277 13.67 -12.13 -7.57
N ASP A 278 14.67 -11.34 -7.97
CA ASP A 278 16.02 -11.79 -8.32
C ASP A 278 16.98 -11.80 -7.11
N SER A 279 16.58 -11.26 -5.94
CA SER A 279 17.46 -11.14 -4.78
C SER A 279 17.71 -12.49 -4.11
N GLU A 280 18.95 -12.67 -3.64
CA GLU A 280 19.32 -13.85 -2.84
C GLU A 280 18.55 -13.90 -1.51
N LYS A 281 18.16 -12.74 -0.95
CA LYS A 281 17.29 -12.62 0.23
C LYS A 281 15.88 -13.13 0.00
N TYR A 282 15.27 -12.82 -1.14
CA TYR A 282 13.95 -13.33 -1.49
C TYR A 282 14.00 -14.81 -1.85
N ALA A 283 15.04 -15.26 -2.55
CA ALA A 283 15.29 -16.67 -2.76
C ALA A 283 15.48 -17.40 -1.42
N GLU A 284 16.16 -16.79 -0.44
CA GLU A 284 16.32 -17.32 0.92
C GLU A 284 15.00 -17.31 1.72
N TYR A 285 14.19 -16.26 1.61
CA TYR A 285 12.84 -16.19 2.19
C TYR A 285 11.91 -17.25 1.59
N LEU A 286 11.83 -17.37 0.26
CA LEU A 286 11.05 -18.42 -0.39
C LEU A 286 11.57 -19.81 -0.03
N ARG A 287 12.90 -20.01 0.05
CA ARG A 287 13.49 -21.27 0.53
C ARG A 287 13.12 -21.54 1.98
N ALA A 288 13.02 -20.52 2.84
CA ALA A 288 12.60 -20.68 4.23
C ALA A 288 11.09 -20.94 4.36
N MET A 289 10.25 -20.15 3.68
CA MET A 289 8.80 -20.25 3.69
C MET A 289 8.27 -21.52 3.00
N SER A 290 8.92 -21.97 1.91
CA SER A 290 8.58 -23.25 1.24
C SER A 290 8.86 -24.47 2.11
N ARG A 291 9.69 -24.33 3.15
CA ARG A 291 9.93 -25.40 4.13
C ARG A 291 8.80 -25.47 5.14
N PHE A 292 8.00 -24.42 5.34
CA PHE A 292 6.76 -24.51 6.13
C PHE A 292 5.67 -25.26 5.35
N HIS A 293 4.82 -25.98 6.09
CA HIS A 293 3.80 -26.82 5.47
C HIS A 293 2.54 -25.99 5.16
N ASN A 294 1.97 -26.19 3.97
CA ASN A 294 0.59 -25.78 3.69
C ASN A 294 -0.36 -26.73 4.43
N TYR A 295 -0.71 -26.37 5.66
CA TYR A 295 -1.59 -27.16 6.49
C TYR A 295 -3.01 -27.21 5.91
N SER A 296 -3.72 -28.31 6.15
CA SER A 296 -5.14 -28.40 5.83
C SER A 296 -5.92 -27.37 6.65
N PHE A 297 -7.06 -26.90 6.14
CA PHE A 297 -7.95 -25.94 6.81
C PHE A 297 -8.20 -26.26 8.29
N ASN A 298 -8.44 -27.55 8.59
CA ASN A 298 -8.64 -28.03 9.97
C ASN A 298 -7.40 -27.84 10.85
N ASN A 299 -6.20 -28.08 10.31
CA ASN A 299 -4.96 -27.84 11.05
C ASN A 299 -4.67 -26.34 11.17
N THR A 300 -4.99 -25.52 10.17
CA THR A 300 -4.87 -24.05 10.26
C THR A 300 -5.72 -23.49 11.40
N ILE A 301 -6.98 -23.93 11.52
CA ILE A 301 -7.86 -23.56 12.64
C ILE A 301 -7.30 -24.08 13.97
N LEU A 302 -6.86 -25.34 14.05
CA LEU A 302 -6.28 -25.91 15.28
C LEU A 302 -5.05 -25.16 15.75
N ILE A 303 -4.18 -24.73 14.82
CA ILE A 303 -2.97 -23.97 15.12
C ILE A 303 -3.36 -22.58 15.65
N ALA A 304 -4.26 -21.88 14.97
CA ALA A 304 -4.71 -20.53 15.37
C ALA A 304 -5.43 -20.53 16.73
N MET A 305 -6.30 -21.51 17.00
CA MET A 305 -7.00 -21.66 18.29
C MET A 305 -6.05 -21.90 19.47
N GLN A 306 -4.84 -22.39 19.20
CA GLN A 306 -3.79 -22.62 20.19
C GLN A 306 -2.73 -21.50 20.19
N GLY A 307 -2.98 -20.39 19.47
CA GLY A 307 -2.12 -19.21 19.42
C GLY A 307 -0.88 -19.34 18.52
N GLY A 308 -0.86 -20.31 17.60
CA GLY A 308 0.26 -20.50 16.67
C GLY A 308 0.09 -19.78 15.33
N THR A 309 1.21 -19.45 14.71
CA THR A 309 1.33 -18.78 13.41
C THR A 309 2.22 -19.59 12.47
N LEU A 310 3.51 -19.72 12.79
CA LEU A 310 4.49 -20.52 12.04
C LEU A 310 4.93 -21.70 12.89
N VAL A 311 4.46 -22.90 12.54
CA VAL A 311 4.65 -24.08 13.39
C VAL A 311 5.42 -25.22 12.70
N LYS A 312 6.36 -25.80 13.45
CA LYS A 312 7.15 -26.98 13.05
C LYS A 312 7.36 -27.96 14.20
N GLY A 313 7.68 -29.21 13.88
CA GLY A 313 8.02 -30.22 14.90
C GLY A 313 9.31 -29.87 15.64
N TYR A 314 9.44 -30.30 16.90
CA TYR A 314 10.59 -29.99 17.78
C TYR A 314 11.95 -30.18 17.08
N SER A 315 12.19 -31.37 16.51
CA SER A 315 13.45 -31.68 15.82
C SER A 315 13.59 -31.00 14.45
N GLN A 316 12.50 -30.51 13.87
CA GLN A 316 12.52 -29.82 12.58
C GLN A 316 12.96 -28.38 12.74
N TRP A 317 12.65 -27.72 13.86
CA TRP A 317 13.21 -26.40 14.16
C TRP A 317 14.74 -26.42 14.14
N GLU A 318 15.34 -27.43 14.77
CA GLU A 318 16.80 -27.56 14.83
C GLU A 318 17.40 -27.93 13.47
N LYS A 319 16.85 -28.95 12.81
CA LYS A 319 17.36 -29.45 11.53
C LYS A 319 17.14 -28.52 10.35
N GLU A 320 16.01 -27.80 10.35
CA GLU A 320 15.60 -27.02 9.20
C GLU A 320 15.92 -25.52 9.36
N PHE A 321 15.87 -24.98 10.58
CA PHE A 321 15.97 -23.54 10.79
C PHE A 321 17.08 -23.12 11.77
N GLU A 322 17.89 -24.06 12.29
CA GLU A 322 18.93 -23.76 13.29
C GLU A 322 18.35 -23.05 14.54
N ARG A 323 17.11 -23.43 14.91
CA ARG A 323 16.38 -22.92 16.09
C ARG A 323 16.03 -24.07 17.02
N HIS A 324 15.96 -23.81 18.32
CA HIS A 324 15.53 -24.79 19.31
C HIS A 324 14.36 -24.24 20.13
N VAL A 325 13.48 -25.14 20.56
CA VAL A 325 12.32 -24.78 21.40
C VAL A 325 12.83 -24.42 22.80
N LYS A 326 12.37 -23.29 23.35
CA LYS A 326 12.75 -22.83 24.68
C LYS A 326 12.29 -23.83 25.76
N PRO A 327 13.05 -24.00 26.86
CA PRO A 327 12.64 -24.90 27.93
C PRO A 327 11.30 -24.49 28.57
N GLY A 328 10.37 -25.45 28.71
CA GLY A 328 9.08 -25.22 29.37
C GLY A 328 7.92 -24.80 28.46
N GLU A 329 8.18 -24.58 27.17
CA GLU A 329 7.16 -24.17 26.20
C GLU A 329 6.11 -25.24 25.91
N LYS A 330 4.86 -24.81 25.74
CA LYS A 330 3.72 -25.71 25.49
C LYS A 330 3.54 -25.99 24.00
N GLY A 331 3.69 -27.24 23.60
CA GLY A 331 3.53 -27.63 22.19
C GLY A 331 2.07 -27.65 21.72
N ILE A 332 1.85 -27.14 20.50
CA ILE A 332 0.59 -27.09 19.75
C ILE A 332 0.30 -28.46 19.14
N LYS A 333 -0.95 -28.92 19.24
CA LYS A 333 -1.38 -30.22 18.71
C LYS A 333 -1.98 -30.07 17.30
N ILE A 334 -1.44 -30.83 16.33
CA ILE A 334 -1.93 -30.89 14.95
C ILE A 334 -2.13 -32.33 14.47
N ILE A 335 -2.88 -32.52 13.39
CA ILE A 335 -3.17 -33.85 12.81
C ILE A 335 -2.23 -34.10 11.63
N ALA A 336 -1.41 -35.15 11.70
CA ALA A 336 -0.48 -35.52 10.62
C ALA A 336 -0.81 -36.89 10.02
N PRO A 337 -0.65 -37.08 8.69
CA PRO A 337 -0.80 -38.38 8.07
C PRO A 337 0.28 -39.35 8.52
N ALA A 338 -0.13 -40.57 8.88
CA ALA A 338 0.72 -41.71 9.23
C ALA A 338 0.24 -42.96 8.46
N PRO A 339 0.32 -42.97 7.12
CA PRO A 339 -0.13 -44.09 6.32
C PRO A 339 0.70 -45.35 6.60
N PHE A 340 0.08 -46.52 6.54
CA PHE A 340 0.76 -47.81 6.67
C PHE A 340 0.46 -48.70 5.46
N LYS A 341 1.42 -49.55 5.10
CA LYS A 341 1.32 -50.44 3.93
C LYS A 341 0.77 -51.80 4.35
N VAL A 342 -0.19 -52.31 3.59
CA VAL A 342 -0.75 -53.65 3.78
C VAL A 342 -0.70 -54.38 2.44
N LYS A 343 -0.24 -55.64 2.43
CA LYS A 343 -0.31 -56.51 1.25
C LYS A 343 -1.73 -57.05 1.12
N GLN A 344 -2.37 -56.78 -0.02
CA GLN A 344 -3.74 -57.22 -0.30
C GLN A 344 -3.79 -57.97 -1.63
N GLU A 345 -4.42 -59.14 -1.64
CA GLU A 345 -4.73 -59.85 -2.88
C GLU A 345 -5.88 -59.15 -3.61
N VAL A 346 -5.58 -58.58 -4.78
CA VAL A 346 -6.54 -57.90 -5.65
C VAL A 346 -6.69 -58.65 -6.97
N LYS A 347 -7.91 -58.69 -7.50
CA LYS A 347 -8.19 -59.37 -8.78
C LYS A 347 -7.43 -58.67 -9.91
N LYS A 348 -6.63 -59.42 -10.67
CA LYS A 348 -5.91 -58.91 -11.83
C LYS A 348 -6.92 -58.48 -12.90
N LEU A 349 -6.94 -57.21 -13.27
CA LEU A 349 -7.89 -56.64 -14.26
C LEU A 349 -7.20 -56.47 -15.62
N ASP A 350 -7.93 -56.74 -16.72
CA ASP A 350 -7.43 -56.52 -18.07
C ASP A 350 -7.32 -55.00 -18.38
N PRO A 351 -6.16 -54.50 -18.87
CA PRO A 351 -5.94 -53.07 -19.09
C PRO A 351 -6.92 -52.37 -20.04
N LYS A 352 -7.55 -53.10 -20.97
CA LYS A 352 -8.47 -52.51 -21.96
C LYS A 352 -9.93 -52.57 -21.53
N THR A 353 -10.32 -53.60 -20.79
CA THR A 353 -11.74 -53.85 -20.46
C THR A 353 -12.07 -53.57 -18.99
N ARG A 354 -11.05 -53.41 -18.13
CA ARG A 354 -11.17 -53.25 -16.67
C ARG A 354 -11.96 -54.39 -16.00
N GLN A 355 -12.09 -55.55 -16.65
CA GLN A 355 -12.74 -56.74 -16.09
C GLN A 355 -11.70 -57.72 -15.52
N PRO A 356 -12.05 -58.55 -14.51
CA PRO A 356 -11.13 -59.52 -13.93
C PRO A 356 -10.67 -60.54 -14.96
N VAL A 357 -9.35 -60.72 -15.09
CA VAL A 357 -8.74 -61.77 -15.89
C VAL A 357 -9.08 -63.11 -15.22
N ILE A 358 -9.89 -63.92 -15.91
CA ILE A 358 -10.31 -65.23 -15.42
C ILE A 358 -9.29 -66.28 -15.89
N GLY A 359 -8.78 -67.07 -14.96
CA GLY A 359 -7.84 -68.16 -15.22
C GLY A 359 -8.53 -69.36 -15.88
N ALA A 360 -7.73 -70.33 -16.34
CA ALA A 360 -8.22 -71.54 -17.02
C ALA A 360 -9.15 -72.43 -16.17
N ASP A 361 -9.23 -72.17 -14.86
CA ASP A 361 -10.08 -72.83 -13.87
C ASP A 361 -11.42 -72.12 -13.61
N GLY A 362 -11.72 -71.04 -14.35
CA GLY A 362 -12.96 -70.28 -14.21
C GLY A 362 -12.99 -69.33 -13.00
N LYS A 363 -11.86 -69.15 -12.29
CA LYS A 363 -11.75 -68.22 -11.15
C LYS A 363 -10.92 -66.97 -11.51
N PRO A 364 -11.20 -65.80 -10.91
CA PRO A 364 -10.42 -64.60 -11.13
C PRO A 364 -8.97 -64.77 -10.64
N VAL A 365 -7.99 -64.47 -11.48
CA VAL A 365 -6.57 -64.50 -11.11
C VAL A 365 -6.32 -63.40 -10.07
N MET A 366 -5.81 -63.77 -8.90
CA MET A 366 -5.46 -62.84 -7.82
C MET A 366 -3.99 -62.41 -7.95
N GLU A 367 -3.72 -61.14 -7.71
CA GLU A 367 -2.38 -60.54 -7.69
C GLU A 367 -2.16 -59.87 -6.33
N GLU A 368 -1.07 -60.20 -5.64
CA GLU A 368 -0.69 -59.50 -4.41
C GLU A 368 -0.24 -58.07 -4.75
N LYS A 369 -0.99 -57.08 -4.28
CA LYS A 369 -0.62 -55.66 -4.42
C LYS A 369 -0.44 -55.04 -3.04
N GLU A 370 0.67 -54.36 -2.86
CA GLU A 370 0.92 -53.55 -1.67
C GLU A 370 0.07 -52.27 -1.76
N VAL A 371 -0.93 -52.14 -0.89
CA VAL A 371 -1.85 -51.00 -0.85
C VAL A 371 -1.53 -50.15 0.38
N THR A 372 -1.31 -48.85 0.17
CA THR A 372 -1.08 -47.87 1.24
C THR A 372 -2.42 -47.40 1.79
N ILE A 373 -2.69 -47.67 3.07
CA ILE A 373 -3.91 -47.20 3.75
C ILE A 373 -3.60 -45.85 4.42
N PRO A 374 -4.36 -44.78 4.11
CA PRO A 374 -4.20 -43.50 4.78
C PRO A 374 -4.72 -43.57 6.23
N ALA A 375 -3.87 -43.23 7.19
CA ALA A 375 -4.21 -43.05 8.58
C ALA A 375 -3.62 -41.73 9.09
N TYR A 376 -4.10 -41.22 10.23
CA TYR A 376 -3.69 -39.93 10.78
C TYR A 376 -3.42 -40.06 12.28
N LYS A 377 -2.48 -39.28 12.80
CA LYS A 377 -2.14 -39.22 14.23
C LYS A 377 -2.01 -37.78 14.69
N VAL A 378 -2.25 -37.54 15.98
CA VAL A 378 -1.97 -36.25 16.60
C VAL A 378 -0.46 -36.15 16.84
N VAL A 379 0.15 -35.07 16.39
CA VAL A 379 1.56 -34.75 16.63
C VAL A 379 1.70 -33.39 17.28
N THR A 380 2.83 -33.16 17.93
CA THR A 380 3.12 -31.91 18.63
C THR A 380 4.08 -31.08 17.79
N VAL A 381 3.72 -29.82 17.56
CA VAL A 381 4.51 -28.79 16.90
C VAL A 381 4.67 -27.59 17.83
N PHE A 382 5.60 -26.71 17.54
CA PHE A 382 5.89 -25.53 18.34
C PHE A 382 5.89 -24.31 17.42
N ASP A 383 5.37 -23.19 17.93
CA ASP A 383 5.35 -21.93 17.21
C ASP A 383 6.75 -21.26 17.19
N VAL A 384 7.00 -20.43 16.19
CA VAL A 384 8.24 -19.65 16.07
C VAL A 384 8.55 -18.83 17.32
N SER A 385 7.54 -18.22 17.96
CA SER A 385 7.68 -17.43 19.20
C SER A 385 8.23 -18.25 20.39
N GLN A 386 7.99 -19.56 20.36
CA GLN A 386 8.40 -20.54 21.36
C GLN A 386 9.82 -21.09 21.13
N THR A 387 10.51 -20.58 20.11
CA THR A 387 11.87 -21.01 19.75
C THR A 387 12.86 -19.87 19.89
N GLU A 388 14.12 -20.21 20.11
CA GLU A 388 15.26 -19.30 20.10
C GLU A 388 16.36 -19.86 19.19
N GLY A 389 17.26 -19.01 18.70
CA GLY A 389 18.27 -19.38 17.70
C GLY A 389 18.27 -18.44 16.51
N LYS A 390 18.76 -18.91 15.35
CA LYS A 390 18.92 -18.10 14.15
C LYS A 390 17.59 -17.47 13.71
N GLU A 391 17.56 -16.15 13.58
CA GLU A 391 16.34 -15.41 13.17
C GLU A 391 15.84 -15.91 11.81
N LEU A 392 14.51 -16.08 11.69
CA LEU A 392 13.91 -16.45 10.41
C LEU A 392 13.99 -15.24 9.47
N PRO A 393 14.28 -15.45 8.18
CA PRO A 393 14.24 -14.36 7.20
C PRO A 393 12.80 -13.82 7.13
N THR A 394 12.64 -12.54 7.44
CA THR A 394 11.40 -11.78 7.28
C THR A 394 11.51 -10.89 6.05
N ILE A 395 10.40 -10.72 5.33
CA ILE A 395 10.24 -9.63 4.36
C ILE A 395 9.21 -8.71 4.97
N GLY A 396 9.66 -7.58 5.54
CA GLY A 396 8.77 -6.58 6.10
C GLY A 396 8.18 -6.93 7.44
N ALA A 397 8.68 -6.34 8.53
CA ALA A 397 8.14 -6.62 9.86
C ALA A 397 8.24 -5.46 10.85
N ASP A 398 8.25 -4.21 10.37
CA ASP A 398 8.27 -3.05 11.26
C ASP A 398 7.07 -2.14 10.98
N THR A 399 6.39 -1.73 12.06
CA THR A 399 5.32 -0.73 12.03
C THR A 399 5.91 0.59 11.57
N LEU A 400 5.34 1.19 10.52
CA LEU A 400 5.85 2.45 10.00
C LEU A 400 5.48 3.59 10.95
N THR A 401 6.50 4.21 11.54
CA THR A 401 6.37 5.37 12.43
C THR A 401 6.99 6.60 11.77
N GLY A 402 6.23 7.69 11.70
CA GLY A 402 6.71 8.99 11.20
C GLY A 402 5.56 10.00 11.15
N ASP A 403 5.91 11.29 11.24
CA ASP A 403 4.99 12.39 11.02
C ASP A 403 4.91 12.70 9.52
N VAL A 404 3.71 12.88 9.00
CA VAL A 404 3.46 13.22 7.60
C VAL A 404 3.18 14.72 7.51
N GLU A 405 4.01 15.45 6.76
CA GLU A 405 3.71 16.83 6.41
C GLU A 405 2.32 16.87 5.75
N HIS A 406 1.45 17.78 6.22
CA HIS A 406 0.07 17.90 5.73
C HIS A 406 -0.82 16.65 5.94
N PHE A 407 -0.55 15.80 6.95
CA PHE A 407 -1.35 14.60 7.27
C PHE A 407 -2.87 14.85 7.24
N LYS A 408 -3.33 15.95 7.86
CA LYS A 408 -4.74 16.30 7.92
C LYS A 408 -5.33 16.60 6.53
N ASP A 409 -4.57 17.28 5.68
CA ASP A 409 -5.00 17.67 4.34
C ASP A 409 -5.05 16.44 3.43
N VAL A 410 -4.06 15.55 3.53
CA VAL A 410 -4.03 14.27 2.82
C VAL A 410 -5.17 13.36 3.27
N LEU A 411 -5.45 13.27 4.57
CA LEU A 411 -6.55 12.46 5.10
C LEU A 411 -7.92 13.02 4.66
N ALA A 412 -8.11 14.34 4.73
CA ALA A 412 -9.32 15.00 4.24
C ALA A 412 -9.50 14.80 2.72
N ALA A 413 -8.40 14.81 1.96
CA ALA A 413 -8.43 14.50 0.53
C ALA A 413 -8.84 13.04 0.28
N LEU A 414 -8.30 12.09 1.05
CA LEU A 414 -8.66 10.67 0.96
C LEU A 414 -10.14 10.41 1.25
N GLU A 415 -10.72 11.09 2.24
CA GLU A 415 -12.16 11.00 2.53
C GLU A 415 -13.02 11.45 1.34
N LYS A 416 -12.55 12.40 0.53
CA LYS A 416 -13.26 12.87 -0.67
C LYS A 416 -13.01 11.99 -1.90
N VAL A 417 -11.82 11.40 -2.01
CA VAL A 417 -11.44 10.49 -3.11
C VAL A 417 -12.07 9.11 -2.94
N SER A 418 -12.36 8.71 -1.69
CA SER A 418 -13.00 7.44 -1.39
C SER A 418 -14.39 7.35 -2.04
N PRO A 419 -14.71 6.24 -2.73
CA PRO A 419 -16.04 6.03 -3.32
C PRO A 419 -17.12 5.77 -2.26
N VAL A 420 -16.72 5.48 -1.02
CA VAL A 420 -17.59 5.15 0.11
C VAL A 420 -17.17 5.90 1.38
N PRO A 421 -18.07 6.13 2.35
CA PRO A 421 -17.72 6.80 3.58
C PRO A 421 -16.61 6.06 4.36
N ILE A 422 -15.64 6.81 4.88
CA ILE A 422 -14.61 6.32 5.79
C ILE A 422 -15.06 6.64 7.22
N ALA A 423 -14.94 5.66 8.11
CA ALA A 423 -15.19 5.83 9.53
C ALA A 423 -14.02 5.26 10.35
N PHE A 424 -13.66 5.96 11.41
CA PHE A 424 -12.73 5.48 12.42
C PHE A 424 -13.54 4.73 13.49
N GLU A 425 -13.12 3.51 13.81
CA GLU A 425 -13.75 2.71 14.85
C GLU A 425 -12.73 1.84 15.59
N ASP A 426 -13.07 1.39 16.80
CA ASP A 426 -12.27 0.41 17.55
C ASP A 426 -12.56 -1.01 17.03
N ILE A 427 -11.77 -1.47 16.08
CA ILE A 427 -11.83 -2.78 15.44
C ILE A 427 -11.18 -3.82 16.37
N LYS A 428 -11.96 -4.84 16.77
CA LYS A 428 -11.45 -5.92 17.62
C LYS A 428 -10.64 -6.94 16.80
N GLY A 429 -9.34 -7.08 17.10
CA GLY A 429 -8.46 -8.09 16.52
C GLY A 429 -7.18 -7.48 15.93
N ASP A 430 -6.47 -8.24 15.09
CA ASP A 430 -5.22 -7.81 14.45
C ASP A 430 -5.44 -7.01 13.14
N ALA A 431 -6.69 -6.70 12.80
CA ALA A 431 -7.03 -5.99 11.57
C ALA A 431 -6.92 -4.47 11.77
N HIS A 432 -6.19 -3.80 10.87
CA HIS A 432 -6.01 -2.35 10.89
C HIS A 432 -7.16 -1.59 10.20
N GLY A 433 -7.91 -2.25 9.32
CA GLY A 433 -9.05 -1.68 8.60
C GLY A 433 -9.78 -2.75 7.79
N PHE A 434 -10.97 -2.43 7.29
CA PHE A 434 -11.69 -3.26 6.34
C PHE A 434 -12.71 -2.48 5.50
N TYR A 435 -12.90 -2.90 4.26
CA TYR A 435 -14.02 -2.52 3.41
C TYR A 435 -15.24 -3.42 3.62
N SER A 436 -16.39 -2.82 3.98
CA SER A 436 -17.66 -3.53 4.14
C SER A 436 -18.46 -3.57 2.84
N LEU A 437 -18.53 -4.74 2.19
CA LEU A 437 -19.35 -4.97 1.00
C LEU A 437 -20.86 -4.74 1.25
N GLN A 438 -21.35 -5.08 2.45
CA GLN A 438 -22.76 -4.95 2.80
C GLN A 438 -23.12 -3.51 3.21
N GLY A 439 -22.24 -2.86 3.98
CA GLY A 439 -22.45 -1.50 4.48
C GLY A 439 -22.03 -0.40 3.52
N LYS A 440 -21.32 -0.75 2.43
CA LYS A 440 -20.69 0.19 1.49
C LYS A 440 -19.97 1.32 2.23
N ARG A 441 -19.06 0.93 3.13
CA ARG A 441 -18.25 1.83 3.97
C ARG A 441 -16.87 1.24 4.22
N ILE A 442 -15.91 2.09 4.54
CA ILE A 442 -14.57 1.71 5.01
C ILE A 442 -14.50 1.97 6.51
N ALA A 443 -13.94 1.01 7.24
CA ALA A 443 -13.64 1.11 8.67
C ALA A 443 -12.12 1.10 8.87
N ILE A 444 -11.60 2.03 9.67
CA ILE A 444 -10.17 2.14 10.01
C ILE A 444 -10.01 2.12 11.53
N GLN A 445 -9.01 1.37 12.01
CA GLN A 445 -8.71 1.28 13.44
C GLN A 445 -8.34 2.65 14.03
N GLU A 446 -8.99 3.02 15.14
CA GLU A 446 -8.64 4.19 15.94
C GLU A 446 -7.25 4.05 16.61
N GLY A 447 -6.48 5.14 16.65
CA GLY A 447 -5.25 5.24 17.42
C GLY A 447 -3.97 4.70 16.74
N MET A 448 -3.99 4.45 15.44
CA MET A 448 -2.80 4.06 14.66
C MET A 448 -1.87 5.25 14.37
N SER A 449 -0.63 4.97 13.94
CA SER A 449 0.30 6.01 13.46
C SER A 449 -0.23 6.65 12.17
N GLN A 450 0.17 7.90 11.90
CA GLN A 450 -0.27 8.65 10.72
C GLN A 450 -0.01 7.87 9.41
N ILE A 451 1.21 7.35 9.24
CA ILE A 451 1.59 6.56 8.05
C ILE A 451 0.74 5.29 7.93
N GLN A 452 0.54 4.56 9.04
CA GLN A 452 -0.27 3.35 9.03
C GLN A 452 -1.74 3.66 8.70
N THR A 453 -2.29 4.74 9.23
CA THR A 453 -3.64 5.20 8.93
C THR A 453 -3.81 5.52 7.44
N LEU A 454 -2.88 6.27 6.83
CA LEU A 454 -2.95 6.59 5.40
C LEU A 454 -2.83 5.33 4.54
N LYS A 455 -1.86 4.46 4.83
CA LYS A 455 -1.65 3.19 4.12
C LYS A 455 -2.90 2.32 4.17
N THR A 456 -3.48 2.15 5.36
CA THR A 456 -4.70 1.36 5.53
C THR A 456 -5.89 2.01 4.82
N ALA A 457 -6.07 3.33 4.92
CA ALA A 457 -7.14 4.03 4.20
C ALA A 457 -7.05 3.79 2.69
N ILE A 458 -5.87 3.96 2.10
CA ILE A 458 -5.65 3.77 0.66
C ILE A 458 -5.88 2.30 0.26
N HIS A 459 -5.43 1.35 1.08
CA HIS A 459 -5.66 -0.08 0.87
C HIS A 459 -7.15 -0.42 0.79
N GLU A 460 -7.94 0.08 1.74
CA GLU A 460 -9.39 -0.16 1.75
C GLU A 460 -10.13 0.60 0.64
N ILE A 461 -9.66 1.79 0.24
CA ILE A 461 -10.17 2.52 -0.94
C ILE A 461 -9.90 1.72 -2.22
N ALA A 462 -8.73 1.10 -2.34
CA ALA A 462 -8.39 0.25 -3.48
C ALA A 462 -9.33 -0.97 -3.54
N HIS A 463 -9.61 -1.61 -2.40
CA HIS A 463 -10.64 -2.66 -2.32
C HIS A 463 -12.03 -2.15 -2.74
N ALA A 464 -12.44 -0.97 -2.29
CA ALA A 464 -13.72 -0.39 -2.65
C ALA A 464 -13.83 0.01 -4.15
N LYS A 465 -12.72 0.41 -4.79
CA LYS A 465 -12.70 0.77 -6.23
C LYS A 465 -12.59 -0.44 -7.14
N LEU A 466 -11.75 -1.42 -6.81
CA LEU A 466 -11.41 -2.54 -7.69
C LEU A 466 -12.23 -3.81 -7.42
N HIS A 467 -12.73 -3.98 -6.20
CA HIS A 467 -13.25 -5.25 -5.71
C HIS A 467 -14.64 -5.15 -5.11
N ASP A 468 -15.35 -4.06 -5.42
CA ASP A 468 -16.75 -3.97 -5.07
C ASP A 468 -17.58 -5.01 -5.85
N ILE A 469 -18.49 -5.67 -5.16
CA ILE A 469 -19.36 -6.70 -5.71
C ILE A 469 -20.80 -6.28 -5.46
N ASP A 470 -21.61 -6.24 -6.51
CA ASP A 470 -23.05 -6.14 -6.35
C ASP A 470 -23.61 -7.47 -5.81
N LEU A 471 -23.99 -7.45 -4.53
CA LEU A 471 -24.56 -8.59 -3.82
C LEU A 471 -25.92 -9.05 -4.40
N ASN A 472 -26.52 -8.30 -5.32
CA ASN A 472 -27.74 -8.66 -6.05
C ASN A 472 -27.49 -9.14 -7.49
N ALA A 473 -26.27 -9.02 -8.02
CA ALA A 473 -25.96 -9.43 -9.39
C ALA A 473 -26.05 -10.97 -9.60
N PRO A 474 -26.44 -11.44 -10.80
CA PRO A 474 -26.49 -12.86 -11.16
C PRO A 474 -25.16 -13.59 -10.91
N LYS A 475 -25.24 -14.89 -10.64
CA LYS A 475 -24.05 -15.71 -10.32
C LYS A 475 -23.04 -15.75 -11.46
N GLU A 476 -23.50 -15.70 -12.71
CA GLU A 476 -22.62 -15.72 -13.90
C GLU A 476 -21.75 -14.45 -14.01
N GLU A 477 -22.20 -13.29 -13.51
CA GLU A 477 -21.39 -12.04 -13.49
C GLU A 477 -20.33 -12.04 -12.38
N ARG A 478 -20.40 -12.99 -11.43
CA ARG A 478 -19.42 -13.15 -10.33
C ARG A 478 -18.30 -14.14 -10.67
N GLU A 479 -18.36 -14.82 -11.82
CA GLU A 479 -17.37 -15.84 -12.20
C GLU A 479 -16.05 -15.24 -12.76
N ASP A 480 -16.05 -13.99 -13.21
CA ASP A 480 -14.85 -13.29 -13.74
C ASP A 480 -14.06 -12.49 -12.68
N LEU A 481 -14.40 -12.62 -11.38
CA LEU A 481 -13.70 -11.90 -10.31
C LEU A 481 -12.32 -12.51 -10.02
N PRO A 482 -11.27 -11.69 -9.82
CA PRO A 482 -9.97 -12.17 -9.40
C PRO A 482 -10.06 -12.91 -8.05
N ASP A 483 -9.24 -13.95 -7.89
CA ASP A 483 -9.18 -14.68 -6.62
C ASP A 483 -8.77 -13.73 -5.47
N GLN A 484 -9.08 -14.12 -4.23
CA GLN A 484 -8.82 -13.27 -3.05
C GLN A 484 -7.34 -12.84 -2.96
N ARG A 485 -6.40 -13.68 -3.39
CA ARG A 485 -4.97 -13.35 -3.37
C ARG A 485 -4.62 -12.25 -4.36
N THR A 486 -5.20 -12.28 -5.56
CA THR A 486 -5.01 -11.24 -6.58
C THR A 486 -5.57 -9.91 -6.08
N ARG A 487 -6.72 -9.95 -5.42
CA ARG A 487 -7.37 -8.76 -4.88
C ARG A 487 -6.54 -8.07 -3.80
N GLU A 488 -6.01 -8.83 -2.84
CA GLU A 488 -5.11 -8.26 -1.82
C GLU A 488 -3.82 -7.71 -2.43
N VAL A 489 -3.25 -8.38 -3.44
CA VAL A 489 -2.02 -7.91 -4.12
C VAL A 489 -2.26 -6.61 -4.87
N GLN A 490 -3.38 -6.50 -5.58
CA GLN A 490 -3.76 -5.26 -6.27
C GLN A 490 -3.99 -4.12 -5.26
N ALA A 491 -4.74 -4.37 -4.19
CA ALA A 491 -4.98 -3.37 -3.14
C ALA A 491 -3.68 -2.90 -2.46
N GLU A 492 -2.81 -3.84 -2.08
CA GLU A 492 -1.54 -3.55 -1.41
C GLU A 492 -0.55 -2.81 -2.33
N SER A 493 -0.49 -3.19 -3.61
CA SER A 493 0.38 -2.52 -4.59
C SER A 493 -0.10 -1.10 -4.93
N VAL A 494 -1.41 -0.89 -4.98
CA VAL A 494 -1.99 0.46 -5.12
C VAL A 494 -1.65 1.29 -3.89
N ALA A 495 -1.84 0.76 -2.68
CA ALA A 495 -1.49 1.45 -1.44
C ALA A 495 -0.01 1.85 -1.40
N TYR A 496 0.89 0.94 -1.78
CA TYR A 496 2.32 1.22 -1.90
C TYR A 496 2.61 2.36 -2.90
N THR A 497 2.06 2.27 -4.11
CA THR A 497 2.33 3.24 -5.19
C THR A 497 1.88 4.65 -4.80
N VAL A 498 0.70 4.76 -4.19
CA VAL A 498 0.16 6.04 -3.71
C VAL A 498 0.98 6.57 -2.54
N CYS A 499 1.33 5.72 -1.56
CA CYS A 499 2.16 6.14 -0.42
C CYS A 499 3.53 6.66 -0.88
N GLN A 500 4.18 5.96 -1.82
CA GLN A 500 5.47 6.40 -2.34
C GLN A 500 5.42 7.71 -3.12
N HIS A 501 4.31 8.00 -3.84
CA HIS A 501 4.14 9.30 -4.50
C HIS A 501 4.21 10.47 -3.51
N TYR A 502 3.70 10.28 -2.29
CA TYR A 502 3.77 11.26 -1.20
C TYR A 502 5.04 11.14 -0.34
N GLY A 503 6.05 10.38 -0.79
CA GLY A 503 7.32 10.20 -0.06
C GLY A 503 7.19 9.35 1.21
N LEU A 504 6.08 8.63 1.37
CA LEU A 504 5.85 7.72 2.49
C LEU A 504 6.45 6.36 2.15
N ASP A 505 7.58 6.04 2.79
CA ASP A 505 8.23 4.76 2.57
C ASP A 505 7.46 3.62 3.25
N THR A 506 6.69 2.87 2.46
CA THR A 506 5.98 1.67 2.90
C THR A 506 6.63 0.37 2.39
N SER A 507 7.86 0.47 1.86
CA SER A 507 8.56 -0.63 1.20
C SER A 507 8.69 -1.88 2.06
N ASP A 508 9.08 -1.72 3.33
CA ASP A 508 9.18 -2.85 4.23
C ASP A 508 7.83 -3.59 4.35
N TYR A 509 6.70 -2.90 4.47
CA TYR A 509 5.39 -3.54 4.67
C TYR A 509 4.79 -4.17 3.40
N SER A 510 4.83 -3.47 2.26
CA SER A 510 4.05 -3.86 1.08
C SER A 510 4.69 -4.97 0.23
N PHE A 511 6.01 -5.20 0.36
CA PHE A 511 6.71 -6.18 -0.47
C PHE A 511 6.61 -7.64 0.02
N GLY A 512 6.25 -7.88 1.29
CA GLY A 512 6.05 -9.24 1.85
C GLY A 512 4.83 -9.98 1.28
N TYR A 513 3.76 -9.24 0.94
CA TYR A 513 2.53 -9.79 0.37
C TYR A 513 2.59 -9.98 -1.16
N VAL A 514 3.27 -9.07 -1.88
CA VAL A 514 3.50 -9.16 -3.34
C VAL A 514 4.45 -10.33 -3.69
N ALA A 515 5.37 -10.67 -2.78
CA ALA A 515 6.26 -11.82 -2.81
C ALA A 515 5.54 -13.19 -2.91
N GLY A 516 4.44 -13.39 -2.17
CA GLY A 516 3.71 -14.67 -2.18
C GLY A 516 2.91 -14.96 -3.47
N TRP A 517 2.86 -13.99 -4.38
CA TRP A 517 1.96 -13.98 -5.53
C TRP A 517 2.58 -14.51 -6.84
N SER A 518 3.89 -14.37 -7.03
CA SER A 518 4.55 -14.77 -8.29
C SER A 518 4.85 -16.27 -8.41
N SER A 519 4.65 -17.06 -7.35
CA SER A 519 4.91 -18.49 -7.38
C SER A 519 3.82 -19.23 -8.17
N GLY A 520 3.90 -19.18 -9.51
CA GLY A 520 3.13 -20.03 -10.43
C GLY A 520 2.14 -19.35 -11.38
N ARG A 521 2.25 -18.05 -11.66
CA ARG A 521 1.36 -17.34 -12.61
C ARG A 521 2.06 -16.94 -13.92
N GLU A 522 1.28 -16.87 -14.99
CA GLU A 522 1.71 -16.48 -16.35
C GLU A 522 1.95 -14.96 -16.44
N MET A 523 2.94 -14.54 -17.26
CA MET A 523 3.37 -13.14 -17.42
C MET A 523 2.24 -12.17 -17.82
N GLU A 524 1.20 -12.66 -18.49
CA GLU A 524 0.06 -11.83 -18.92
C GLU A 524 -0.92 -11.48 -17.79
N GLU A 525 -1.11 -12.37 -16.80
CA GLU A 525 -1.91 -12.05 -15.60
C GLU A 525 -1.21 -11.00 -14.71
N LEU A 526 0.13 -11.06 -14.68
CA LEU A 526 0.97 -10.08 -14.03
C LEU A 526 0.84 -8.71 -14.70
N LYS A 527 0.97 -8.64 -16.04
CA LYS A 527 0.81 -7.39 -16.81
C LYS A 527 -0.59 -6.77 -16.66
N SER A 528 -1.63 -7.58 -16.72
CA SER A 528 -3.02 -7.11 -16.52
C SER A 528 -3.22 -6.52 -15.13
N SER A 529 -2.65 -7.17 -14.11
CA SER A 529 -2.70 -6.66 -12.73
C SER A 529 -1.88 -5.37 -12.58
N LEU A 530 -0.71 -5.27 -13.20
CA LEU A 530 0.12 -4.05 -13.17
C LEU A 530 -0.58 -2.87 -13.85
N GLU A 531 -1.25 -3.09 -14.97
CA GLU A 531 -2.04 -2.05 -15.64
C GLU A 531 -3.19 -1.56 -14.74
N THR A 532 -3.89 -2.49 -14.08
CA THR A 532 -4.95 -2.19 -13.12
C THR A 532 -4.40 -1.37 -11.94
N ILE A 533 -3.28 -1.80 -11.36
CA ILE A 533 -2.61 -1.11 -10.26
C ILE A 533 -2.22 0.32 -10.68
N ARG A 534 -1.59 0.48 -11.84
CA ARG A 534 -1.16 1.78 -12.36
C ARG A 534 -2.35 2.73 -12.55
N SER A 535 -3.40 2.26 -13.20
CA SER A 535 -4.59 3.07 -13.49
C SER A 535 -5.26 3.53 -12.21
N THR A 536 -5.46 2.64 -11.24
CA THR A 536 -6.12 2.97 -9.98
C THR A 536 -5.26 3.85 -9.08
N ALA A 537 -3.95 3.60 -9.01
CA ALA A 537 -3.03 4.47 -8.26
C ALA A 537 -3.02 5.89 -8.84
N ALA A 538 -2.96 6.02 -10.18
CA ALA A 538 -3.02 7.32 -10.85
C ALA A 538 -4.34 8.05 -10.59
N GLU A 539 -5.47 7.33 -10.59
CA GLU A 539 -6.78 7.92 -10.25
C GLU A 539 -6.81 8.47 -8.81
N ILE A 540 -6.32 7.68 -7.84
CA ILE A 540 -6.27 8.09 -6.43
C ILE A 540 -5.33 9.29 -6.24
N ILE A 541 -4.12 9.22 -6.80
CA ILE A 541 -3.11 10.31 -6.72
C ILE A 541 -3.65 11.60 -7.31
N ASN A 542 -4.19 11.56 -8.54
CA ASN A 542 -4.73 12.75 -9.18
C ASN A 542 -5.90 13.35 -8.39
N GLY A 543 -6.73 12.50 -7.78
CA GLY A 543 -7.83 12.93 -6.93
C GLY A 543 -7.35 13.63 -5.65
N ILE A 544 -6.30 13.10 -5.01
CA ILE A 544 -5.71 13.68 -3.81
C ILE A 544 -5.00 14.99 -4.17
N ASP A 545 -4.15 15.00 -5.20
CA ASP A 545 -3.37 16.18 -5.64
C ASP A 545 -4.30 17.35 -6.02
N ALA A 546 -5.37 17.08 -6.76
CA ALA A 546 -6.35 18.11 -7.11
C ALA A 546 -7.04 18.69 -5.87
N ARG A 547 -7.26 17.87 -4.83
CA ARG A 547 -7.90 18.33 -3.60
C ARG A 547 -6.95 19.10 -2.71
N ILE A 548 -5.69 18.67 -2.62
CA ILE A 548 -4.63 19.41 -1.90
C ILE A 548 -4.42 20.77 -2.54
N ALA A 549 -4.30 20.84 -3.87
CA ALA A 549 -4.19 22.11 -4.59
C ALA A 549 -5.40 23.03 -4.35
N GLY A 550 -6.61 22.46 -4.24
CA GLY A 550 -7.81 23.21 -3.86
C GLY A 550 -7.75 23.77 -2.43
N LEU A 551 -7.31 22.96 -1.46
CA LEU A 551 -7.16 23.37 -0.06
C LEU A 551 -6.05 24.44 0.11
N GLN A 552 -4.95 24.33 -0.64
CA GLN A 552 -3.88 25.33 -0.67
C GLN A 552 -4.39 26.65 -1.24
N LYS A 553 -5.14 26.64 -2.34
CA LYS A 553 -5.77 27.85 -2.89
C LYS A 553 -6.77 28.49 -1.92
N GLU A 554 -7.55 27.70 -1.18
CA GLU A 554 -8.46 28.22 -0.15
C GLU A 554 -7.68 28.83 1.02
N GLN A 555 -6.59 28.20 1.49
CA GLN A 555 -5.72 28.75 2.54
C GLN A 555 -4.97 30.02 2.12
N GLU A 556 -4.44 30.05 0.89
CA GLU A 556 -3.79 31.23 0.32
C GLU A 556 -4.78 32.39 0.24
N GLN A 557 -6.03 32.17 -0.19
CA GLN A 557 -7.09 33.19 -0.20
C GLN A 557 -7.49 33.71 1.20
N ASP A 558 -7.32 32.89 2.23
CA ASP A 558 -7.55 33.29 3.62
C ASP A 558 -6.35 34.04 4.24
N GLN A 559 -5.14 33.86 3.68
CA GLN A 559 -3.90 34.51 4.13
C GLN A 559 -3.51 35.72 3.29
N GLU A 560 -3.93 35.80 2.04
CA GLU A 560 -3.50 36.79 1.06
C GLU A 560 -4.53 36.93 -0.08
N ALA A 561 -4.74 38.14 -0.58
CA ALA A 561 -5.57 38.36 -1.77
C ALA A 561 -5.12 39.55 -2.59
N VAL A 562 -5.43 39.50 -3.89
CA VAL A 562 -5.25 40.63 -4.81
C VAL A 562 -6.62 41.11 -5.30
N TYR A 563 -6.81 42.42 -5.30
CA TYR A 563 -8.02 43.08 -5.74
C TYR A 563 -7.71 44.01 -6.92
N LEU A 564 -8.37 43.77 -8.05
CA LEU A 564 -8.37 44.68 -9.20
C LEU A 564 -9.37 45.81 -8.95
N LEU A 565 -8.90 47.05 -8.98
CA LEU A 565 -9.72 48.26 -8.88
C LEU A 565 -10.28 48.65 -10.26
N ASP A 566 -11.38 49.38 -10.27
CA ASP A 566 -11.98 49.94 -11.49
C ASP A 566 -11.11 50.98 -12.21
N SER A 567 -10.08 51.51 -11.54
CA SER A 567 -9.01 52.32 -12.13
C SER A 567 -8.00 51.51 -12.96
N GLY A 568 -7.99 50.17 -12.86
CA GLY A 568 -7.03 49.27 -13.48
C GLY A 568 -5.77 49.02 -12.63
N GLU A 569 -5.78 49.41 -11.36
CA GLU A 569 -4.70 49.17 -10.39
C GLU A 569 -4.98 47.90 -9.58
N TYR A 570 -3.93 47.30 -9.02
CA TYR A 570 -4.03 46.08 -8.21
C TYR A 570 -3.65 46.38 -6.76
N LEU A 571 -4.51 46.00 -5.82
CA LEU A 571 -4.22 46.04 -4.39
C LEU A 571 -3.95 44.62 -3.89
N HIS A 572 -2.72 44.36 -3.46
CA HIS A 572 -2.28 43.11 -2.87
C HIS A 572 -2.29 43.25 -1.35
N VAL A 573 -2.95 42.35 -0.63
CA VAL A 573 -3.10 42.36 0.83
C VAL A 573 -2.71 41.00 1.39
N GLN A 574 -1.85 40.98 2.40
CA GLN A 574 -1.22 39.79 2.98
C GLN A 574 -1.37 39.82 4.50
N THR A 575 -1.68 38.71 5.14
CA THR A 575 -1.76 38.60 6.61
C THR A 575 -0.37 38.66 7.24
N SER A 576 -0.24 39.33 8.38
CA SER A 576 1.00 39.41 9.16
C SER A 576 0.72 39.24 10.66
N GLU A 577 1.75 39.02 11.49
CA GLU A 577 1.59 38.78 12.94
C GLU A 577 0.85 39.92 13.68
N GLU A 578 0.95 41.15 13.15
CA GLU A 578 0.33 42.34 13.73
C GLU A 578 -0.91 42.80 12.92
N GLY A 579 -1.32 42.09 11.87
CA GLY A 579 -2.49 42.47 11.07
C GLY A 579 -2.33 42.14 9.59
N TYR A 580 -2.15 43.17 8.76
CA TYR A 580 -2.06 43.02 7.30
C TYR A 580 -0.99 43.91 6.69
N ASP A 581 -0.17 43.36 5.80
CA ASP A 581 0.68 44.11 4.89
C ASP A 581 -0.04 44.32 3.56
N TYR A 582 0.16 45.47 2.92
CA TYR A 582 -0.43 45.73 1.61
C TYR A 582 0.52 46.44 0.67
N THR A 583 0.39 46.14 -0.62
CA THR A 583 1.07 46.85 -1.70
C THR A 583 0.07 47.16 -2.81
N LEU A 584 0.09 48.41 -3.26
CA LEU A 584 -0.68 48.88 -4.38
C LEU A 584 0.21 48.94 -5.62
N TYR A 585 -0.25 48.38 -6.73
CA TYR A 585 0.43 48.34 -8.01
C TYR A 585 -0.36 49.10 -9.10
N ASP A 586 0.36 49.70 -10.05
CA ASP A 586 -0.24 50.24 -11.28
C ASP A 586 -0.63 49.11 -12.25
N LYS A 587 -1.26 49.48 -13.37
CA LYS A 587 -1.66 48.56 -14.44
C LYS A 587 -0.50 47.80 -15.13
N ASP A 588 0.72 48.29 -14.96
CA ASP A 588 1.95 47.70 -15.49
C ASP A 588 2.74 46.97 -14.38
N TYR A 589 2.08 46.64 -13.26
CA TYR A 589 2.62 45.92 -12.10
C TYR A 589 3.75 46.65 -11.36
N ARG A 590 3.84 47.98 -11.47
CA ARG A 590 4.80 48.78 -10.68
C ARG A 590 4.20 49.17 -9.34
N SER A 591 4.94 48.97 -8.26
CA SER A 591 4.52 49.40 -6.93
C SER A 591 4.36 50.92 -6.88
N LEU A 592 3.18 51.37 -6.45
CA LEU A 592 2.79 52.76 -6.27
C LEU A 592 2.88 53.18 -4.81
N ASP A 593 2.40 52.31 -3.92
CA ASP A 593 2.34 52.55 -2.48
C ASP A 593 2.34 51.20 -1.74
N GLY A 594 2.71 51.20 -0.46
CA GLY A 594 2.69 50.02 0.39
C GLY A 594 2.78 50.38 1.86
N GLY A 595 2.19 49.56 2.71
CA GLY A 595 2.09 49.84 4.13
C GLY A 595 1.58 48.66 4.94
N GLN A 596 1.33 48.90 6.22
CA GLN A 596 0.86 47.91 7.17
C GLN A 596 -0.39 48.44 7.88
N LEU A 597 -1.38 47.57 8.08
CA LEU A 597 -2.59 47.80 8.85
C LEU A 597 -2.54 46.93 10.12
N ASP A 598 -2.38 47.58 11.28
CA ASP A 598 -2.37 46.92 12.60
C ASP A 598 -3.81 46.64 13.07
N ALA A 599 -4.44 45.63 12.47
CA ALA A 599 -5.82 45.23 12.74
C ALA A 599 -6.04 43.71 12.58
N PRO A 600 -5.42 42.87 13.44
CA PRO A 600 -5.42 41.41 13.29
C PRO A 600 -6.78 40.74 13.51
N SER A 601 -7.78 41.48 13.99
CA SER A 601 -9.14 40.97 14.22
C SER A 601 -10.07 41.11 13.01
N LEU A 602 -9.65 41.83 11.97
CA LEU A 602 -10.48 42.02 10.77
C LEU A 602 -10.39 40.80 9.86
N SER A 603 -11.42 40.59 9.03
CA SER A 603 -11.30 39.69 7.89
C SER A 603 -10.54 40.37 6.75
N LEU A 604 -9.99 39.60 5.83
CA LEU A 604 -9.23 40.11 4.67
C LEU A 604 -10.05 41.09 3.79
N THR A 605 -11.37 40.90 3.75
CA THR A 605 -12.30 41.79 3.05
C THR A 605 -12.52 43.11 3.80
N GLU A 606 -12.58 43.09 5.12
CA GLU A 606 -12.69 44.30 5.95
C GLU A 606 -11.38 45.08 5.96
N ALA A 607 -10.24 44.38 6.04
CA ALA A 607 -8.91 44.95 5.92
C ALA A 607 -8.73 45.67 4.56
N ARG A 608 -9.17 45.05 3.46
CA ARG A 608 -9.21 45.70 2.13
C ARG A 608 -9.95 47.04 2.17
N ASP A 609 -11.15 47.09 2.75
CA ASP A 609 -11.96 48.31 2.75
C ASP A 609 -11.33 49.43 3.59
N GLU A 610 -10.67 49.07 4.69
CA GLU A 610 -9.90 50.01 5.52
C GLU A 610 -8.66 50.52 4.79
N ILE A 611 -7.89 49.63 4.15
CA ILE A 611 -6.72 49.99 3.32
C ILE A 611 -7.11 50.91 2.17
N LEU A 612 -8.21 50.61 1.47
CA LEU A 612 -8.72 51.48 0.41
C LEU A 612 -9.13 52.85 0.95
N THR A 613 -9.66 52.92 2.16
CA THR A 613 -9.98 54.20 2.80
C THR A 613 -8.72 54.99 3.15
N LEU A 614 -7.67 54.32 3.66
CA LEU A 614 -6.36 54.93 3.95
C LEU A 614 -5.67 55.47 2.70
N LEU A 615 -5.83 54.79 1.57
CA LEU A 615 -5.27 55.19 0.26
C LEU A 615 -6.09 56.26 -0.47
N ASP A 616 -7.07 56.90 0.18
CA ASP A 616 -8.02 57.85 -0.42
C ASP A 616 -8.85 57.25 -1.59
N ARG A 617 -9.10 55.94 -1.54
CA ARG A 617 -9.79 55.12 -2.56
C ARG A 617 -11.02 54.39 -2.04
N GLY A 618 -11.58 54.79 -0.90
CA GLY A 618 -12.71 54.09 -0.25
C GLY A 618 -14.00 53.98 -1.07
N SER A 619 -14.11 54.64 -2.23
CA SER A 619 -15.23 54.50 -3.18
C SER A 619 -14.91 53.61 -4.40
N ALA A 620 -13.69 53.07 -4.50
CA ALA A 620 -13.27 52.25 -5.63
C ALA A 620 -14.03 50.93 -5.63
N LYS A 621 -14.49 50.50 -6.81
CA LYS A 621 -15.06 49.16 -6.96
C LYS A 621 -13.92 48.17 -7.11
N THR A 622 -14.00 47.06 -6.40
CA THR A 622 -13.00 46.00 -6.43
C THR A 622 -13.58 44.69 -6.95
N GLN A 623 -12.73 43.95 -7.64
CA GLN A 623 -12.96 42.56 -8.01
C GLN A 623 -11.76 41.74 -7.53
N VAL A 624 -12.01 40.57 -6.95
CA VAL A 624 -10.93 39.63 -6.60
C VAL A 624 -10.24 39.18 -7.89
N ALA A 625 -8.93 39.38 -7.97
CA ALA A 625 -8.10 38.88 -9.05
C ALA A 625 -7.56 37.49 -8.67
N ASP A 626 -7.28 36.64 -9.66
CA ASP A 626 -6.60 35.37 -9.41
C ASP A 626 -5.15 35.66 -9.01
N LEU A 627 -4.76 35.20 -7.81
CA LEU A 627 -3.45 35.48 -7.23
C LEU A 627 -2.32 34.92 -8.10
N SER A 628 -2.48 33.69 -8.59
CA SER A 628 -1.47 33.03 -9.44
C SER A 628 -1.28 33.73 -10.78
N ASP A 629 -2.38 34.16 -11.42
CA ASP A 629 -2.30 34.93 -12.67
C ASP A 629 -1.63 36.30 -12.43
N PHE A 630 -1.92 36.96 -11.30
CA PHE A 630 -1.31 38.24 -10.94
C PHE A 630 0.19 38.11 -10.68
N GLU A 631 0.61 37.09 -9.92
CA GLU A 631 2.02 36.82 -9.63
C GLU A 631 2.79 36.47 -10.89
N GLU A 632 2.25 35.61 -11.77
CA GLU A 632 2.90 35.28 -13.05
C GLU A 632 3.01 36.51 -13.96
N ALA A 633 1.97 37.37 -14.00
CA ALA A 633 2.01 38.61 -14.78
C ALA A 633 2.97 39.66 -14.20
N LYS A 634 3.07 39.74 -12.86
CA LYS A 634 4.01 40.59 -12.14
C LYS A 634 5.44 40.09 -12.34
N GLU A 635 5.70 38.79 -12.20
CA GLU A 635 7.00 38.16 -12.43
C GLU A 635 7.40 38.30 -13.90
N ALA A 636 6.49 38.12 -14.85
CA ALA A 636 6.75 38.39 -16.26
C ALA A 636 7.05 39.87 -16.56
N ALA A 637 6.44 40.80 -15.82
CA ALA A 637 6.78 42.22 -15.88
C ALA A 637 8.15 42.52 -15.25
N GLU A 638 8.60 41.71 -14.29
CA GLU A 638 9.92 41.78 -13.65
C GLU A 638 11.05 41.11 -14.50
N ASP A 639 10.78 39.98 -15.16
CA ASP A 639 11.73 39.13 -15.90
C ASP A 639 12.26 39.74 -17.20
N GLY A 640 11.53 40.69 -17.77
CA GLY A 640 11.95 41.44 -18.95
C GLY A 640 11.65 40.76 -20.30
N ALA A 641 11.99 41.44 -21.40
CA ALA A 641 11.68 41.01 -22.77
C ALA A 641 12.90 41.15 -23.70
N PHE A 642 12.93 40.39 -24.80
CA PHE A 642 13.90 40.59 -25.86
C PHE A 642 13.23 40.81 -27.22
N THR A 643 13.90 41.57 -28.08
CA THR A 643 13.47 41.84 -29.45
C THR A 643 14.62 41.60 -30.41
N ILE A 644 14.37 40.85 -31.47
CA ILE A 644 15.32 40.59 -32.56
C ILE A 644 15.04 41.58 -33.69
N TYR A 645 16.08 42.27 -34.12
CA TYR A 645 16.07 43.21 -35.24
C TYR A 645 16.93 42.67 -36.38
N GLN A 646 16.40 42.73 -37.60
CA GLN A 646 17.11 42.35 -38.82
C GLN A 646 17.13 43.51 -39.80
N LEU A 647 18.14 43.55 -40.68
CA LEU A 647 18.27 44.59 -41.68
C LEU A 647 17.11 44.54 -42.70
N LYS A 648 16.51 45.69 -42.97
CA LYS A 648 15.50 45.84 -44.03
C LYS A 648 16.09 45.43 -45.38
N ARG A 649 15.30 44.77 -46.23
CA ARG A 649 15.75 44.33 -47.56
C ARG A 649 15.63 45.44 -48.61
N GLU A 650 16.47 46.47 -48.49
CA GLU A 650 16.54 47.61 -49.42
C GLU A 650 17.97 47.85 -49.93
N ASP A 651 18.12 48.65 -50.99
CA ASP A 651 19.43 48.91 -51.60
C ASP A 651 20.39 49.61 -50.63
N ALA A 652 19.86 50.44 -49.72
CA ALA A 652 20.62 51.19 -48.72
C ALA A 652 21.32 50.28 -47.69
N THR A 653 20.80 49.08 -47.43
CA THR A 653 21.37 48.15 -46.44
C THR A 653 22.37 47.17 -47.04
N ARG A 654 22.64 47.25 -48.35
CA ARG A 654 23.49 46.27 -49.05
C ARG A 654 24.89 46.16 -48.45
N GLU A 655 25.46 47.27 -48.01
CA GLU A 655 26.81 47.34 -47.41
C GLU A 655 26.84 46.93 -45.93
N TYR A 656 25.67 46.73 -45.30
CA TYR A 656 25.54 46.35 -43.90
C TYR A 656 25.40 44.83 -43.71
N ARG A 657 24.98 44.10 -44.75
CA ARG A 657 24.59 42.69 -44.64
C ARG A 657 25.79 41.78 -44.45
N PHE A 658 25.74 40.98 -43.39
CA PHE A 658 26.78 40.01 -43.02
C PHE A 658 28.17 40.63 -42.80
N GLU A 659 28.22 41.93 -42.50
CA GLU A 659 29.48 42.64 -42.29
C GLU A 659 29.84 42.60 -40.80
N PRO A 660 31.00 42.03 -40.38
CA PRO A 660 31.45 42.10 -39.00
C PRO A 660 31.57 43.54 -38.48
N TYR A 661 31.36 43.76 -37.18
CA TYR A 661 31.26 45.10 -36.60
C TYR A 661 32.48 45.97 -36.93
N ASP A 662 33.69 45.41 -36.81
CA ASP A 662 34.93 46.13 -37.11
C ASP A 662 35.06 46.55 -38.57
N ARG A 663 34.58 45.73 -39.51
CA ARG A 663 34.64 46.07 -40.95
C ARG A 663 33.56 47.09 -41.32
N LEU A 664 32.38 47.01 -40.71
CA LEU A 664 31.33 48.02 -40.84
C LEU A 664 31.87 49.41 -40.45
N HIS A 665 32.58 49.49 -39.31
CA HIS A 665 33.19 50.74 -38.83
C HIS A 665 34.39 51.17 -39.68
N ALA A 666 35.22 50.23 -40.16
CA ALA A 666 36.33 50.55 -41.07
C ALA A 666 35.84 51.12 -42.42
N ALA A 667 34.62 50.78 -42.84
CA ALA A 667 33.95 51.37 -44.00
C ALA A 667 33.30 52.74 -43.70
N GLY A 668 33.39 53.23 -42.46
CA GLY A 668 32.79 54.49 -42.02
C GLY A 668 31.27 54.40 -41.76
N LEU A 669 30.74 53.19 -41.59
CA LEU A 669 29.33 52.94 -41.32
C LEU A 669 29.14 52.59 -39.83
N ALA A 670 27.95 52.86 -39.28
CA ALA A 670 27.58 52.55 -37.90
C ALA A 670 26.27 51.76 -37.86
N VAL A 671 26.01 51.05 -36.76
CA VAL A 671 24.75 50.29 -36.60
C VAL A 671 23.59 51.26 -36.38
N ASP A 672 22.98 51.71 -37.48
CA ASP A 672 21.89 52.69 -37.49
C ASP A 672 20.52 51.99 -37.36
N PRO A 673 19.75 52.23 -36.28
CA PRO A 673 18.42 51.65 -36.08
C PRO A 673 17.43 51.88 -37.24
N ALA A 674 17.60 52.95 -38.03
CA ALA A 674 16.72 53.25 -39.17
C ALA A 674 16.76 52.15 -40.25
N HIS A 675 17.87 51.42 -40.37
CA HIS A 675 18.07 50.33 -41.32
C HIS A 675 17.51 48.99 -40.86
N TYR A 676 17.00 48.90 -39.63
CA TYR A 676 16.54 47.67 -39.02
C TYR A 676 15.01 47.63 -38.88
N GLU A 677 14.45 46.42 -38.87
CA GLU A 677 13.06 46.16 -38.51
C GLU A 677 12.98 45.07 -37.44
N PRO A 678 12.06 45.19 -36.45
CA PRO A 678 11.84 44.15 -35.47
C PRO A 678 11.14 42.95 -36.14
N VAL A 679 11.75 41.77 -36.06
CA VAL A 679 11.24 40.54 -36.68
C VAL A 679 10.64 39.56 -35.67
N TYR A 680 10.98 39.71 -34.39
CA TYR A 680 10.46 38.89 -33.31
C TYR A 680 10.59 39.60 -31.96
N SER A 681 9.61 39.43 -31.08
CA SER A 681 9.71 39.83 -29.68
C SER A 681 9.18 38.71 -28.80
N GLY A 682 9.87 38.42 -27.71
CA GLY A 682 9.48 37.37 -26.76
C GLY A 682 9.86 37.72 -25.32
N PRO A 683 9.23 37.07 -24.33
CA PRO A 683 9.60 37.23 -22.93
C PRO A 683 10.99 36.64 -22.67
N MET A 684 11.72 37.23 -21.73
CA MET A 684 12.92 36.59 -21.18
C MET A 684 12.49 35.58 -20.12
N THR A 685 13.11 34.40 -20.12
CA THR A 685 12.90 33.40 -19.07
C THR A 685 14.12 33.36 -18.14
N PRO A 686 13.98 32.94 -16.86
CA PRO A 686 15.10 32.83 -15.93
C PRO A 686 16.27 32.02 -16.52
N GLY A 687 17.46 32.63 -16.57
CA GLY A 687 18.68 32.03 -17.14
C GLY A 687 18.82 32.11 -18.67
N MET A 688 17.92 32.83 -19.37
CA MET A 688 18.04 33.04 -20.82
C MET A 688 19.21 34.00 -21.14
N THR A 689 20.24 33.46 -21.79
CA THR A 689 21.41 34.23 -22.26
C THR A 689 21.31 34.56 -23.75
N LEU A 690 22.17 35.46 -24.26
CA LEU A 690 22.30 35.72 -25.69
C LEU A 690 22.59 34.44 -26.49
N ASP A 691 23.41 33.53 -25.96
CA ASP A 691 23.69 32.23 -26.60
C ASP A 691 22.47 31.29 -26.63
N ALA A 692 21.60 31.36 -25.62
CA ALA A 692 20.34 30.62 -25.63
C ALA A 692 19.39 31.16 -26.71
N ILE A 693 19.32 32.49 -26.87
CA ILE A 693 18.60 33.14 -27.97
C ILE A 693 19.21 32.71 -29.32
N TYR A 694 20.55 32.76 -29.47
CA TYR A 694 21.23 32.31 -30.68
C TYR A 694 20.84 30.88 -31.06
N THR A 695 20.90 29.97 -30.09
CA THR A 695 20.65 28.54 -30.28
C THR A 695 19.21 28.30 -30.71
N ARG A 696 18.26 28.95 -30.03
CA ARG A 696 16.83 28.84 -30.33
C ARG A 696 16.52 29.31 -31.74
N PHE A 697 17.02 30.48 -32.14
CA PHE A 697 16.72 31.07 -33.47
C PHE A 697 17.69 30.62 -34.57
N ASN A 698 18.47 29.55 -34.35
CA ASN A 698 19.25 28.86 -35.40
C ASN A 698 18.94 27.36 -35.50
N ILE A 699 18.54 26.72 -34.40
CA ILE A 699 18.31 25.27 -34.32
C ILE A 699 16.82 24.94 -34.13
N ASP A 700 16.12 25.69 -33.28
CA ASP A 700 14.74 25.38 -32.87
C ASP A 700 13.83 26.62 -32.97
N HIS A 701 13.60 27.06 -34.21
CA HIS A 701 12.88 28.30 -34.49
C HIS A 701 11.42 28.22 -33.98
N PRO A 702 10.94 29.24 -33.25
CA PRO A 702 9.52 29.38 -32.93
C PRO A 702 8.65 29.38 -34.20
N LYS A 703 7.47 28.74 -34.15
CA LYS A 703 6.58 28.59 -35.32
C LYS A 703 6.09 29.94 -35.90
N ASP A 704 6.03 30.94 -35.05
CA ASP A 704 5.63 32.32 -35.33
C ASP A 704 6.81 33.20 -35.79
N PHE A 705 8.06 32.73 -35.69
CA PHE A 705 9.23 33.44 -36.20
C PHE A 705 9.20 33.55 -37.74
N LYS A 706 9.23 34.78 -38.25
CA LYS A 706 9.19 35.08 -39.70
C LYS A 706 10.49 35.65 -40.26
N GLY A 707 11.48 35.90 -39.40
CA GLY A 707 12.82 36.34 -39.79
C GLY A 707 13.69 35.20 -40.34
N HIS A 708 14.92 35.52 -40.72
CA HIS A 708 15.94 34.51 -41.00
C HIS A 708 16.67 34.08 -39.74
N SER A 709 17.41 32.97 -39.80
CA SER A 709 18.25 32.53 -38.69
C SER A 709 19.21 33.64 -38.24
N LEU A 710 19.47 33.71 -36.93
CA LEU A 710 20.31 34.74 -36.34
C LEU A 710 21.72 34.70 -36.94
N SER A 711 22.14 35.79 -37.57
CA SER A 711 23.37 35.86 -38.37
C SER A 711 24.10 37.18 -38.20
N VAL A 712 25.35 37.24 -38.67
CA VAL A 712 26.16 38.47 -38.65
C VAL A 712 25.34 39.62 -39.24
N SER A 713 25.33 40.77 -38.58
CA SER A 713 24.52 41.96 -38.86
C SER A 713 23.15 42.07 -38.21
N ASP A 714 22.66 41.05 -37.52
CA ASP A 714 21.44 41.14 -36.71
C ASP A 714 21.69 41.82 -35.35
N VAL A 715 20.65 42.37 -34.73
CA VAL A 715 20.74 43.00 -33.40
C VAL A 715 19.70 42.39 -32.46
N VAL A 716 20.14 42.01 -31.25
CA VAL A 716 19.26 41.54 -30.17
C VAL A 716 19.20 42.62 -29.09
N VAL A 717 18.01 43.14 -28.83
CA VAL A 717 17.77 44.08 -27.73
C VAL A 717 17.16 43.31 -26.57
N MET A 718 17.79 43.40 -25.40
CA MET A 718 17.28 42.86 -24.14
C MET A 718 16.80 44.00 -23.24
N GLN A 719 15.63 43.85 -22.66
CA GLN A 719 15.00 44.78 -21.72
C GLN A 719 14.81 44.04 -20.40
N GLN A 720 15.61 44.33 -19.38
CA GLN A 720 15.54 43.70 -18.06
C GLN A 720 15.71 44.76 -16.96
N GLY A 721 14.90 44.70 -15.90
CA GLY A 721 15.03 45.61 -14.74
C GLY A 721 14.99 47.11 -15.09
N GLY A 722 14.24 47.50 -16.12
CA GLY A 722 14.15 48.88 -16.60
C GLY A 722 15.34 49.38 -17.43
N GLN A 723 16.33 48.52 -17.73
CA GLN A 723 17.49 48.84 -18.57
C GLN A 723 17.45 48.07 -19.90
N SER A 724 17.57 48.80 -21.00
CA SER A 724 17.72 48.22 -22.35
C SER A 724 19.19 48.07 -22.72
N THR A 725 19.59 46.92 -23.24
CA THR A 725 20.91 46.70 -23.84
C THR A 725 20.77 46.13 -25.24
N ALA A 726 21.54 46.64 -26.20
CA ALA A 726 21.53 46.18 -27.59
C ALA A 726 22.84 45.45 -27.92
N HIS A 727 22.73 44.30 -28.57
CA HIS A 727 23.84 43.40 -28.87
C HIS A 727 23.83 43.01 -30.35
N TYR A 728 24.87 43.43 -31.07
CA TYR A 728 25.10 43.10 -32.47
C TYR A 728 25.68 41.70 -32.60
N VAL A 729 25.12 40.88 -33.49
CA VAL A 729 25.62 39.54 -33.80
C VAL A 729 26.85 39.68 -34.71
N ASP A 730 28.02 39.27 -34.22
CA ASP A 730 29.27 39.33 -34.96
C ASP A 730 29.68 37.93 -35.45
N SER A 731 30.72 37.88 -36.29
CA SER A 731 31.40 36.67 -36.76
C SER A 731 31.79 35.71 -35.64
N PHE A 732 32.08 36.23 -34.44
CA PHE A 732 32.31 35.45 -33.23
C PHE A 732 31.68 36.15 -32.03
N GLY A 733 30.53 35.63 -31.57
CA GLY A 733 29.82 36.13 -30.39
C GLY A 733 29.06 37.43 -30.65
N TYR A 734 28.99 38.28 -29.63
CA TYR A 734 28.17 39.49 -29.60
C TYR A 734 28.99 40.72 -29.26
N ARG A 735 28.65 41.85 -29.88
CA ARG A 735 29.21 43.17 -29.56
C ARG A 735 28.12 44.08 -29.01
N GLN A 736 28.32 44.68 -27.84
CA GLN A 736 27.36 45.63 -27.30
C GLN A 736 27.38 46.93 -28.11
N VAL A 737 26.21 47.39 -28.57
CA VAL A 737 26.03 48.55 -29.46
C VAL A 737 25.06 49.57 -28.83
N PRO A 738 25.47 50.29 -27.77
CA PRO A 738 24.61 51.24 -27.08
C PRO A 738 24.09 52.37 -28.00
N GLU A 739 24.82 52.71 -29.07
CA GLU A 739 24.39 53.63 -30.13
C GLU A 739 23.07 53.23 -30.79
N PHE A 740 22.73 51.93 -30.81
CA PHE A 740 21.48 51.43 -31.36
C PHE A 740 20.26 51.86 -30.52
N LEU A 741 20.45 52.17 -29.24
CA LEU A 741 19.40 52.63 -28.33
C LEU A 741 19.37 54.17 -28.22
N GLN A 742 20.46 54.85 -28.58
CA GLN A 742 20.62 56.31 -28.48
C GLN A 742 21.37 56.86 -29.71
N PRO A 743 20.64 57.20 -30.80
CA PRO A 743 21.24 57.62 -32.08
C PRO A 743 22.01 58.95 -32.06
N GLU A 744 22.14 59.65 -30.92
CA GLU A 744 22.64 61.04 -30.88
C GLU A 744 24.14 61.19 -30.56
N ASN A 745 24.91 60.13 -30.27
CA ASN A 745 26.29 60.26 -29.73
C ASN A 745 27.35 59.32 -30.34
N TYR A 746 27.49 59.30 -31.67
CA TYR A 746 28.44 58.42 -32.39
C TYR A 746 29.94 58.64 -32.10
N LEU A 747 30.36 59.87 -31.77
CA LEU A 747 31.79 60.23 -31.68
C LEU A 747 32.48 59.81 -30.37
N LYS A 748 31.73 59.50 -29.32
CA LYS A 748 32.30 59.24 -27.97
C LYS A 748 32.64 57.77 -27.72
N ASN A 749 31.99 56.84 -28.41
CA ASN A 749 32.16 55.39 -28.18
C ASN A 749 33.28 54.77 -29.02
N ALA A 750 33.58 55.34 -30.20
CA ALA A 750 34.69 54.88 -31.04
C ALA A 750 36.08 55.10 -30.38
N GLU A 751 36.23 56.14 -29.56
CA GLU A 751 37.50 56.43 -28.85
C GLU A 751 37.80 55.40 -27.75
N MET A 752 36.81 54.90 -27.00
CA MET A 752 37.03 53.90 -25.93
C MET A 752 37.41 52.50 -26.44
N SER A 753 37.02 52.13 -27.67
CA SER A 753 37.32 50.83 -28.28
C SER A 753 38.80 50.66 -28.64
N THR A 754 39.51 51.77 -28.90
CA THR A 754 40.91 51.72 -29.36
C THR A 754 41.95 51.53 -28.26
N GLU A 755 41.62 51.76 -26.99
CA GLU A 755 42.57 51.66 -25.87
C GLU A 755 42.65 50.27 -25.21
N GLN A 756 41.74 49.33 -25.51
CA GLN A 756 41.75 47.98 -24.91
C GLN A 756 42.63 46.96 -25.65
N ASN A 757 43.27 47.34 -26.75
CA ASN A 757 43.90 46.43 -27.71
C ASN A 757 45.40 46.17 -27.47
N TYR A 758 45.80 45.80 -26.24
CA TYR A 758 47.21 45.45 -25.95
C TYR A 758 47.50 44.05 -25.41
N ASN A 759 46.50 43.18 -25.22
CA ASN A 759 46.71 41.82 -24.67
C ASN A 759 46.27 40.65 -25.57
N MET A 760 46.20 40.85 -26.89
CA MET A 760 45.84 39.79 -27.85
C MET A 760 46.98 39.52 -28.84
N ILE A 761 48.00 38.78 -28.40
CA ILE A 761 48.97 38.13 -29.31
C ILE A 761 49.04 36.64 -28.94
N ASP A 762 48.01 35.88 -29.34
CA ASP A 762 48.06 34.46 -29.78
C ASP A 762 46.70 33.71 -29.74
N GLY A 763 45.60 34.33 -29.30
CA GLY A 763 44.26 33.79 -29.53
C GLY A 763 43.86 32.58 -28.69
N ARG A 764 44.20 32.56 -27.39
CA ARG A 764 43.56 31.66 -26.40
C ARG A 764 43.22 32.38 -25.09
N MET A 765 41.93 32.45 -24.74
CA MET A 765 41.49 32.55 -23.35
C MET A 765 41.39 31.14 -22.77
N ASN A 766 42.44 30.68 -22.09
CA ASN A 766 42.44 29.49 -21.24
C ASN A 766 42.38 29.94 -19.78
N ASN A 767 41.35 29.57 -19.04
CA ASN A 767 41.37 29.73 -17.58
C ASN A 767 40.81 28.50 -16.85
N THR A 768 41.25 27.31 -17.27
CA THR A 768 41.12 26.06 -16.50
C THR A 768 42.51 25.51 -16.16
N PRO A 769 42.81 25.24 -14.87
CA PRO A 769 44.13 24.79 -14.44
C PRO A 769 44.43 23.36 -14.92
N THR A 770 45.68 23.13 -15.30
CA THR A 770 46.17 21.84 -15.83
C THR A 770 46.51 20.85 -14.71
N VAL A 771 46.55 19.54 -15.03
CA VAL A 771 46.90 18.47 -14.06
C VAL A 771 48.27 18.76 -13.41
N SER A 772 49.25 19.28 -14.17
CA SER A 772 50.57 19.64 -13.65
C SER A 772 50.55 20.81 -12.64
N GLU A 773 49.61 21.75 -12.77
CA GLU A 773 49.49 22.90 -11.85
C GLU A 773 48.79 22.48 -10.55
N LEU A 774 47.81 21.59 -10.63
CA LEU A 774 47.16 20.99 -9.46
C LEU A 774 48.10 20.04 -8.69
N GLU A 775 48.95 19.27 -9.39
CA GLU A 775 49.99 18.45 -8.75
C GLU A 775 51.09 19.29 -8.07
N ALA A 776 51.43 20.45 -8.63
CA ALA A 776 52.38 21.38 -8.01
C ALA A 776 51.82 22.01 -6.73
N LYS A 777 50.52 22.37 -6.71
CA LYS A 777 49.81 22.85 -5.52
C LYS A 777 49.70 21.78 -4.42
N ALA A 778 49.39 20.53 -4.80
CA ALA A 778 49.41 19.41 -3.86
C ALA A 778 50.81 19.16 -3.25
N LYS A 779 51.88 19.28 -4.06
CA LYS A 779 53.27 19.17 -3.58
C LYS A 779 53.70 20.35 -2.71
N ALA A 780 53.08 21.52 -2.85
CA ALA A 780 53.28 22.67 -1.99
C ALA A 780 52.50 22.59 -0.66
N GLY A 781 51.71 21.53 -0.45
CA GLY A 781 50.90 21.33 0.77
C GLY A 781 49.56 22.05 0.76
N GLU A 782 49.14 22.59 -0.39
CA GLU A 782 47.83 23.22 -0.56
C GLU A 782 46.75 22.17 -0.83
N VAL A 783 45.54 22.40 -0.29
CA VAL A 783 44.40 21.51 -0.46
C VAL A 783 43.82 21.70 -1.86
N ILE A 784 43.83 20.63 -2.67
CA ILE A 784 43.25 20.63 -4.02
C ILE A 784 41.94 19.82 -4.07
N SER A 785 41.01 20.25 -4.92
CA SER A 785 39.72 19.57 -5.13
C SER A 785 39.89 18.31 -5.99
N LEU A 786 39.41 17.17 -5.49
CA LEU A 786 39.39 15.90 -6.25
C LEU A 786 38.50 15.98 -7.50
N ALA A 787 37.48 16.85 -7.48
CA ALA A 787 36.62 17.08 -8.63
C ALA A 787 37.38 17.81 -9.74
N GLU A 788 38.12 18.88 -9.41
CA GLU A 788 38.92 19.65 -10.38
C GLU A 788 40.04 18.81 -10.99
N LEU A 789 40.70 17.96 -10.19
CA LEU A 789 41.69 17.01 -10.68
C LEU A 789 41.06 15.99 -11.65
N ALA A 790 39.88 15.47 -11.32
CA ALA A 790 39.17 14.54 -12.20
C ALA A 790 38.76 15.21 -13.52
N THR A 791 38.28 16.47 -13.49
CA THR A 791 37.93 17.23 -14.71
C THR A 791 39.16 17.45 -15.59
N ALA A 792 40.31 17.80 -14.98
CA ALA A 792 41.58 17.99 -15.71
C ALA A 792 42.11 16.67 -16.33
N ILE A 793 42.00 15.55 -15.61
CA ILE A 793 42.38 14.20 -16.11
C ILE A 793 41.45 13.75 -17.25
N HIS A 794 40.16 14.03 -17.15
CA HIS A 794 39.19 13.71 -18.19
C HIS A 794 39.38 14.56 -19.45
N ALA A 795 39.75 15.85 -19.30
CA ALA A 795 40.09 16.73 -20.40
C ALA A 795 41.34 16.26 -21.17
N GLU A 796 42.38 15.77 -20.48
CA GLU A 796 43.58 15.21 -21.13
C GLU A 796 43.32 13.87 -21.85
N LYS A 797 42.36 13.06 -21.38
CA LYS A 797 42.01 11.77 -22.02
C LYS A 797 41.12 11.89 -23.25
N GLY A 798 40.52 13.06 -23.50
CA GLY A 798 39.53 13.29 -24.57
C GLY A 798 40.09 13.68 -25.94
N GLN A 799 41.39 13.99 -26.08
CA GLN A 799 42.02 14.32 -27.36
C GLN A 799 42.80 13.12 -27.93
N GLY A 800 42.23 12.43 -28.91
CA GLY A 800 42.81 11.21 -29.49
C GLY A 800 43.38 11.35 -30.91
N ARG A 801 44.62 10.84 -31.07
CA ARG A 801 45.23 10.08 -32.19
C ARG A 801 46.06 10.79 -33.29
N GLY A 802 47.30 10.30 -33.46
CA GLY A 802 48.09 10.34 -34.70
C GLY A 802 49.41 9.55 -34.61
N GLN A 803 49.43 8.38 -35.27
CA GLN A 803 50.54 7.45 -35.64
C GLN A 803 52.00 7.70 -35.18
N GLU A 804 52.65 6.68 -34.60
CA GLU A 804 54.01 6.24 -34.96
C GLU A 804 54.36 4.85 -34.36
N GLU A 805 55.31 4.15 -34.98
CA GLU A 805 55.48 2.69 -35.07
C GLU A 805 55.74 1.91 -33.76
N LYS A 806 55.28 0.64 -33.72
CA LYS A 806 55.70 -0.33 -32.69
C LYS A 806 57.21 -0.60 -32.81
N PRO A 807 58.02 -0.43 -31.75
CA PRO A 807 59.44 -0.72 -31.82
C PRO A 807 59.68 -2.23 -31.94
N SER A 808 60.60 -2.64 -32.82
CA SER A 808 60.93 -4.05 -33.05
C SER A 808 61.36 -4.76 -31.75
N ILE A 809 61.10 -6.07 -31.64
CA ILE A 809 61.53 -6.93 -30.52
C ILE A 809 63.03 -6.76 -30.21
N ARG A 810 63.83 -6.40 -31.22
CA ARG A 810 65.28 -6.14 -31.10
C ARG A 810 65.61 -4.81 -30.40
N ALA A 811 64.75 -3.79 -30.50
CA ALA A 811 64.84 -2.54 -29.77
C ALA A 811 64.35 -2.70 -28.31
N GLN A 812 63.30 -3.50 -28.10
CA GLN A 812 62.80 -3.85 -26.77
C GLN A 812 63.83 -4.71 -25.99
N LEU A 813 64.54 -5.63 -26.65
CA LEU A 813 65.65 -6.41 -26.05
C LEU A 813 66.90 -5.57 -25.75
N LYS A 814 67.10 -4.44 -26.46
CA LYS A 814 68.20 -3.50 -26.17
C LYS A 814 67.87 -2.63 -24.95
N GLN A 815 66.63 -2.12 -24.86
CA GLN A 815 66.14 -1.43 -23.66
C GLN A 815 66.08 -2.34 -22.41
N TYR A 816 65.77 -3.64 -22.56
CA TYR A 816 65.81 -4.58 -21.45
C TYR A 816 67.25 -4.90 -20.99
N LYS A 817 68.23 -4.92 -21.91
CA LYS A 817 69.67 -5.06 -21.59
C LYS A 817 70.24 -3.81 -20.93
N ASP A 818 69.83 -2.63 -21.37
CA ASP A 818 70.29 -1.35 -20.81
C ASP A 818 69.66 -1.12 -19.41
N GLN A 819 68.37 -1.46 -19.21
CA GLN A 819 67.72 -1.43 -17.90
C GLN A 819 68.24 -2.50 -16.91
N THR A 820 68.73 -3.66 -17.39
CA THR A 820 69.39 -4.65 -16.52
C THR A 820 70.85 -4.31 -16.23
N ALA A 821 71.53 -3.56 -17.12
CA ALA A 821 72.86 -3.02 -16.87
C ALA A 821 72.83 -1.86 -15.87
N ASP A 822 71.81 -1.00 -15.93
CA ASP A 822 71.63 0.11 -14.97
C ASP A 822 71.13 -0.37 -13.60
N ARG A 823 70.29 -1.42 -13.55
CA ARG A 823 69.95 -2.11 -12.28
C ARG A 823 71.15 -2.85 -11.67
N LYS A 824 72.07 -3.40 -12.47
CA LYS A 824 73.33 -4.01 -11.97
C LYS A 824 74.38 -2.97 -11.56
N LYS A 825 74.41 -1.78 -12.18
CA LYS A 825 75.26 -0.66 -11.72
C LYS A 825 74.72 -0.05 -10.42
N ALA A 826 73.42 0.20 -10.31
CA ALA A 826 72.80 0.73 -9.09
C ALA A 826 72.87 -0.25 -7.89
N ALA A 827 72.88 -1.57 -8.13
CA ALA A 827 73.12 -2.57 -7.07
C ALA A 827 74.61 -2.70 -6.68
N LYS A 828 75.56 -2.37 -7.57
CA LYS A 828 77.00 -2.35 -7.25
C LYS A 828 77.45 -1.07 -6.55
N THR A 829 76.80 0.06 -6.77
CA THR A 829 77.08 1.29 -6.02
C THR A 829 76.47 1.25 -4.61
N ARG A 830 75.31 0.60 -4.42
CA ARG A 830 74.72 0.34 -3.08
C ARG A 830 75.43 -0.74 -2.24
N SER A 831 76.39 -1.45 -2.81
CA SER A 831 77.24 -2.41 -2.07
C SER A 831 78.66 -1.91 -1.83
N HIS A 832 79.04 -0.71 -2.33
CA HIS A 832 80.36 -0.13 -2.05
C HIS A 832 80.33 0.93 -0.93
N GLU A 833 79.19 1.56 -0.62
CA GLU A 833 79.06 2.40 0.61
C GLU A 833 79.00 1.58 1.92
N LEU A 834 79.24 0.27 1.87
CA LEU A 834 79.45 -0.59 3.05
C LEU A 834 80.84 -1.24 3.11
N GLU A 835 81.74 -0.98 2.16
CA GLU A 835 83.19 -1.17 2.34
C GLU A 835 83.95 -0.16 1.45
N VAL A 836 84.47 0.91 2.08
CA VAL A 836 85.30 2.05 1.59
C VAL A 836 84.57 3.34 1.25
#